data_AF-A0A917RMG0-F1
#
_entry.id   AF-A0A917RMG0-F1
#
_cell.length_a   1.000
_cell.length_b   1.000
_cell.length_c   1.000
_cell.angle_alpha   90.00
_cell.angle_beta   90.00
_cell.angle_gamma   90.00
#
_symmetry.space_group_name_H-M   'P 1'
#
loop_
_entity.id
_entity.type
_entity.pdbx_description
1 polymer ?
#
loop_
_entity_poly.entity_id
_entity_poly.type
_entity_poly.pdbx_seq_one_letter_code
_entity_poly.pdbx_strand_id
1 'polypeptide(L)'
;MTTLPTLVVPVGLDALVVNTALQGRDGFRTWQHNYQALDDYMSPEPDEGDRQSNDQAHNHTGVHLHWTLPRGLRHGVQDPQTGRVRYPLLPNRWLVVRFSGTTTRRAKAWVIESDCPYSTTAYEDGHSYDRSSPYLVSPDTLRAWQTSPDPYRNTMTPDVPQILMGLAFPLSDATPWTERAGGDPLFVTAMDTGDPYFTTYTPHNSNVFSFLDDLSDVHSADTLGYQVIGWYSNPDADVLATIRAGTSYADHLAHLGWQDPRLDQDGAVTPATRSLYCGTALTIPWNPNATSAPAPDPLDAIQDSGALNLAIGNTTEDAFTALAGRTLHAAGASLSAADLQLLRTFLHNVLDIADEKGGDARVYRHIHDAAFGASAGGHHWTVIPPPADTTADDTTAEETADPASTPALFTPPPWLATLNDDQHRLDEQVGELYTLQWRLNALWLKSGLADALSPRPGDAPDPDRIRQELDPDQEGSLAHTVRAVTAQVRDSAAKVPQPDDTLSYAGAHDALLAGINAFAEARGLVEGATLKAVPRHPYWQANDPVVSLSGVLPPADATVPDEPLPVRPLTDDGPAFLVGAVTVTGTTITATPGQGPMPAVPGLDALPQEIPALLAEYFLLDPGNAPALAAATGLPAGEISAVIAAHRPADYTGTLPALGLQAWTQPWQPLIMEWKVAYRHIPYTVGTRRCWTFDGTDYRFTGAAGIEADRVTVTGISGLGPHPRSLFAARLKEFITHHGTDDQRDRLDAWLTAIGDWAFLAQELTGFNQRLAARDLRAFRRPTTDDADHPHIAGLAGYPDAATDDGLPARYRGHVTSAPYLPGGANAPFHEMRQGQIHIEELFLYDKFGRVLDVVSPDTETGGLHDYRNFPLVIDTPLAAETSLTPTIASVAQLPPRPLQPARLDFDLLDAQTGSRIVRTAADPNPIGGWILPNHLDHSLLLYDPAGRLLGTYRLLTGLHGERTGQWEPPPDGTLTTLDQVAALAPLVAGLIRSPRLASEANFTAFLDAIDATL
;
A
#
# COMPACT_ATOMS: atom_id res chain seq x y z
N MET A 1 5.95 -25.68 42.17
CA MET A 1 6.20 -25.50 40.73
C MET A 1 6.80 -24.12 40.59
N THR A 2 7.99 -24.00 40.04
CA THR A 2 8.64 -22.70 39.79
C THR A 2 7.92 -22.01 38.64
N THR A 3 7.52 -20.77 38.85
CA THR A 3 6.88 -19.87 37.88
C THR A 3 7.78 -19.72 36.65
N LEU A 4 7.25 -19.98 35.46
CA LEU A 4 8.02 -19.76 34.22
C LEU A 4 8.21 -18.25 34.02
N PRO A 5 9.42 -17.77 33.73
CA PRO A 5 9.66 -16.36 33.45
C PRO A 5 8.75 -15.82 32.34
N THR A 6 7.83 -14.90 32.69
CA THR A 6 6.75 -14.45 31.80
C THR A 6 6.77 -12.93 31.65
N LEU A 7 6.48 -12.39 30.45
CA LEU A 7 6.17 -10.97 30.26
C LEU A 7 4.67 -10.74 30.10
N VAL A 8 4.13 -9.76 30.82
CA VAL A 8 2.80 -9.21 30.57
C VAL A 8 2.94 -8.07 29.57
N VAL A 9 2.43 -8.30 28.38
CA VAL A 9 2.45 -7.38 27.24
C VAL A 9 1.08 -6.69 27.17
N PRO A 10 0.99 -5.36 27.35
CA PRO A 10 -0.28 -4.67 27.29
C PRO A 10 -0.83 -4.64 25.86
N VAL A 11 -2.14 -4.81 25.71
CA VAL A 11 -2.87 -4.65 24.44
C VAL A 11 -4.00 -3.63 24.60
N GLY A 12 -4.27 -2.84 23.57
CA GLY A 12 -5.43 -1.95 23.57
C GLY A 12 -6.71 -2.77 23.48
N LEU A 13 -7.72 -2.48 24.31
CA LEU A 13 -9.04 -3.12 24.26
C LEU A 13 -10.10 -2.05 24.02
N ASP A 14 -10.70 -2.09 22.84
CA ASP A 14 -11.81 -1.24 22.47
C ASP A 14 -13.13 -1.96 22.71
N ALA A 15 -14.14 -1.21 23.17
CA ALA A 15 -15.45 -1.75 23.49
C ALA A 15 -16.55 -0.86 22.90
N LEU A 16 -17.16 -1.31 21.81
CA LEU A 16 -18.31 -0.67 21.20
C LEU A 16 -19.60 -1.14 21.90
N VAL A 17 -20.31 -0.22 22.53
CA VAL A 17 -21.60 -0.50 23.16
C VAL A 17 -22.71 -0.27 22.14
N VAL A 18 -23.46 -1.32 21.82
CA VAL A 18 -24.59 -1.25 20.89
C VAL A 18 -25.88 -1.46 21.67
N ASN A 19 -26.68 -0.41 21.81
CA ASN A 19 -28.05 -0.49 22.32
C ASN A 19 -29.06 -0.16 21.22
N THR A 20 -30.34 -0.31 21.51
CA THR A 20 -31.42 -0.05 20.54
C THR A 20 -31.43 1.39 20.02
N ALA A 21 -31.04 2.36 20.85
CA ALA A 21 -30.93 3.75 20.42
C ALA A 21 -29.78 3.97 19.42
N LEU A 22 -28.62 3.33 19.63
CA LEU A 22 -27.51 3.38 18.67
C LEU A 22 -27.83 2.64 17.37
N GLN A 23 -28.45 1.46 17.44
CA GLN A 23 -28.93 0.74 16.25
C GLN A 23 -29.90 1.57 15.40
N GLY A 24 -30.71 2.42 16.04
CA GLY A 24 -31.65 3.31 15.35
C GLY A 24 -30.99 4.57 14.77
N ARG A 25 -29.85 4.99 15.31
CA ARG A 25 -29.11 6.19 14.86
C ARG A 25 -28.08 5.84 13.78
N ASP A 26 -27.36 4.75 13.94
CA ASP A 26 -26.17 4.42 13.14
C ASP A 26 -26.42 3.25 12.18
N GLY A 27 -25.81 3.32 11.00
CA GLY A 27 -25.73 2.21 10.07
C GLY A 27 -24.56 1.28 10.36
N PHE A 28 -24.76 -0.01 10.11
CA PHE A 28 -23.72 -1.03 10.14
C PHE A 28 -23.62 -1.71 8.79
N ARG A 29 -22.40 -1.83 8.28
CA ARG A 29 -22.11 -2.55 7.03
C ARG A 29 -20.83 -3.35 7.20
N THR A 30 -20.88 -4.60 6.76
CA THR A 30 -19.77 -5.53 6.86
C THR A 30 -19.28 -5.96 5.48
N TRP A 31 -17.97 -6.12 5.40
CA TRP A 31 -17.26 -6.62 4.25
C TRP A 31 -16.63 -7.96 4.64
N GLN A 32 -17.09 -9.08 4.10
CA GLN A 32 -16.52 -10.39 4.42
C GLN A 32 -15.95 -11.04 3.16
N HIS A 33 -14.80 -11.70 3.31
CA HIS A 33 -14.24 -12.54 2.27
C HIS A 33 -15.10 -13.78 2.06
N ASN A 34 -15.44 -14.09 0.82
CA ASN A 34 -16.05 -15.35 0.43
C ASN A 34 -15.06 -16.17 -0.39
N TYR A 35 -14.18 -16.91 0.29
CA TYR A 35 -13.18 -17.72 -0.42
C TYR A 35 -13.78 -18.82 -1.31
N GLN A 36 -15.06 -19.20 -1.13
CA GLN A 36 -15.76 -20.19 -1.97
C GLN A 36 -16.00 -19.63 -3.37
N ALA A 37 -16.05 -18.30 -3.52
CA ALA A 37 -16.18 -17.64 -4.81
C ALA A 37 -15.01 -17.99 -5.76
N LEU A 38 -13.85 -18.40 -5.23
CA LEU A 38 -12.72 -18.86 -6.02
C LEU A 38 -13.06 -20.13 -6.81
N ASP A 39 -13.85 -21.05 -6.25
CA ASP A 39 -14.26 -22.28 -6.94
C ASP A 39 -15.07 -21.95 -8.22
N ASP A 40 -15.83 -20.85 -8.17
CA ASP A 40 -16.62 -20.29 -9.27
C ASP A 40 -15.85 -19.26 -10.12
N TYR A 41 -14.52 -19.17 -9.99
CA TYR A 41 -13.66 -18.23 -10.72
C TYR A 41 -14.00 -16.75 -10.49
N MET A 42 -14.61 -16.42 -9.36
CA MET A 42 -14.94 -15.06 -8.93
C MET A 42 -13.95 -14.57 -7.85
N SER A 43 -13.92 -13.26 -7.64
CA SER A 43 -13.15 -12.66 -6.55
C SER A 43 -13.74 -13.05 -5.19
N PRO A 44 -12.91 -13.43 -4.19
CA PRO A 44 -13.38 -13.64 -2.83
C PRO A 44 -13.61 -12.32 -2.09
N GLU A 45 -13.06 -11.21 -2.60
CA GLU A 45 -13.34 -9.85 -2.14
C GLU A 45 -14.62 -9.35 -2.83
N PRO A 46 -15.68 -8.93 -2.11
CA PRO A 46 -16.89 -8.38 -2.71
C PRO A 46 -16.66 -7.00 -3.35
N ASP A 47 -17.55 -6.60 -4.26
CA ASP A 47 -17.51 -5.30 -4.96
C ASP A 47 -18.32 -4.22 -4.20
N GLU A 48 -18.39 -2.99 -4.73
CA GLU A 48 -19.36 -1.98 -4.30
C GLU A 48 -20.80 -2.51 -4.48
N GLY A 49 -21.63 -2.32 -3.46
CA GLY A 49 -23.03 -2.82 -3.43
C GLY A 49 -23.22 -4.29 -3.02
N ASP A 50 -22.18 -5.13 -3.04
CA ASP A 50 -22.24 -6.56 -2.66
C ASP A 50 -22.28 -6.81 -1.14
N ARG A 51 -22.48 -5.77 -0.34
CA ARG A 51 -22.26 -5.80 1.12
C ARG A 51 -23.49 -6.19 1.90
N GLN A 52 -23.28 -6.89 3.01
CA GLN A 52 -24.33 -7.12 3.99
C GLN A 52 -24.56 -5.83 4.80
N SER A 53 -25.69 -5.18 4.55
CA SER A 53 -26.18 -4.11 5.41
C SER A 53 -26.94 -4.73 6.58
N ASN A 54 -26.71 -4.22 7.79
CA ASN A 54 -27.37 -4.70 9.01
C ASN A 54 -27.17 -6.20 9.29
N ASP A 55 -25.95 -6.69 9.04
CA ASP A 55 -25.51 -8.01 9.51
C ASP A 55 -25.85 -8.14 11.00
N GLN A 56 -26.70 -9.14 11.32
CA GLN A 56 -27.22 -9.36 12.66
C GLN A 56 -26.11 -9.69 13.66
N ALA A 57 -24.97 -10.22 13.22
CA ALA A 57 -23.86 -10.52 14.11
C ALA A 57 -23.17 -9.23 14.60
N HIS A 58 -23.00 -8.25 13.70
CA HIS A 58 -22.19 -7.05 13.90
C HIS A 58 -22.99 -5.82 14.34
N ASN A 59 -24.29 -5.76 14.03
CA ASN A 59 -25.18 -4.75 14.61
C ASN A 59 -25.86 -5.21 15.91
N HIS A 60 -25.56 -6.42 16.41
CA HIS A 60 -26.25 -7.00 17.56
C HIS A 60 -26.15 -6.11 18.81
N THR A 61 -27.24 -6.02 19.58
CA THR A 61 -27.26 -5.37 20.89
C THR A 61 -26.31 -6.06 21.86
N GLY A 62 -25.45 -5.30 22.56
CA GLY A 62 -24.43 -5.85 23.44
C GLY A 62 -23.17 -5.00 23.49
N VAL A 63 -22.06 -5.62 23.86
CA VAL A 63 -20.72 -5.00 23.81
C VAL A 63 -19.84 -5.78 22.86
N HIS A 64 -19.42 -5.13 21.78
CA HIS A 64 -18.45 -5.65 20.82
C HIS A 64 -17.06 -5.25 21.27
N LEU A 65 -16.24 -6.24 21.59
CA LEU A 65 -14.86 -6.08 22.03
C LEU A 65 -13.93 -6.34 20.87
N HIS A 66 -12.85 -5.58 20.79
CA HIS A 66 -11.73 -5.85 19.90
C HIS A 66 -10.43 -5.48 20.59
N TRP A 67 -9.42 -6.34 20.54
CA TRP A 67 -8.11 -6.05 21.11
C TRP A 67 -7.02 -5.97 20.05
N THR A 68 -6.24 -4.90 20.13
CA THR A 68 -5.14 -4.63 19.20
C THR A 68 -3.88 -5.36 19.61
N LEU A 69 -3.36 -6.22 18.73
CA LEU A 69 -2.10 -6.92 18.95
C LEU A 69 -0.89 -5.96 18.94
N PRO A 70 0.15 -6.22 19.76
CA PRO A 70 1.37 -5.42 19.75
C PRO A 70 2.01 -5.42 18.36
N ARG A 71 2.61 -4.28 17.98
CA ARG A 71 3.21 -4.07 16.66
C ARG A 71 4.18 -5.18 16.25
N GLY A 72 5.03 -5.65 17.17
CA GLY A 72 6.00 -6.73 16.90
C GLY A 72 5.37 -8.02 16.36
N LEU A 73 4.13 -8.32 16.72
CA LEU A 73 3.40 -9.49 16.20
C LEU A 73 2.75 -9.26 14.83
N ARG A 74 2.63 -8.01 14.41
CA ARG A 74 2.02 -7.59 13.14
C ARG A 74 3.06 -7.22 12.08
N HIS A 75 4.35 -7.39 12.38
CA HIS A 75 5.44 -7.06 11.47
C HIS A 75 5.92 -8.32 10.73
N GLY A 76 5.87 -8.30 9.39
CA GLY A 76 6.38 -9.37 8.56
C GLY A 76 7.86 -9.17 8.23
N VAL A 77 8.68 -10.21 8.37
CA VAL A 77 10.10 -10.20 7.98
C VAL A 77 10.25 -10.89 6.64
N GLN A 78 10.80 -10.17 5.66
CA GLN A 78 11.11 -10.76 4.36
C GLN A 78 12.34 -11.66 4.49
N ASP A 79 12.19 -12.92 4.07
CA ASP A 79 13.29 -13.85 3.88
C ASP A 79 14.14 -13.39 2.68
N PRO A 80 15.41 -13.02 2.86
CA PRO A 80 16.23 -12.46 1.78
C PRO A 80 16.48 -13.43 0.61
N GLN A 81 16.41 -14.74 0.84
CA GLN A 81 16.68 -15.76 -0.17
C GLN A 81 15.45 -16.07 -1.02
N THR A 82 14.30 -16.22 -0.36
CA THR A 82 13.05 -16.63 -1.03
C THR A 82 12.16 -15.44 -1.38
N GLY A 83 12.43 -14.25 -0.83
CA GLY A 83 11.58 -13.07 -0.93
C GLY A 83 10.24 -13.20 -0.18
N ARG A 84 9.98 -14.34 0.47
CA ARG A 84 8.74 -14.61 1.21
C ARG A 84 8.73 -13.81 2.49
N VAL A 85 7.64 -13.09 2.73
CA VAL A 85 7.40 -12.40 4.00
C VAL A 85 6.83 -13.41 5.00
N ARG A 86 7.44 -13.50 6.18
CA ARG A 86 6.98 -14.35 7.28
C ARG A 86 6.54 -13.49 8.45
N TYR A 87 5.36 -13.77 8.98
CA TYR A 87 4.84 -13.13 10.18
C TYR A 87 5.00 -14.05 11.39
N PRO A 88 5.18 -13.51 12.60
CA PRO A 88 5.10 -14.30 13.83
C PRO A 88 3.75 -15.00 13.97
N LEU A 89 3.76 -16.16 14.63
CA LEU A 89 2.53 -16.82 15.07
C LEU A 89 1.87 -15.97 16.17
N LEU A 90 0.54 -15.93 16.16
CA LEU A 90 -0.24 -15.15 17.11
C LEU A 90 -0.76 -16.00 18.28
N PRO A 91 -0.98 -15.40 19.47
CA PRO A 91 -1.67 -16.08 20.56
C PRO A 91 -3.08 -16.49 20.13
N ASN A 92 -3.41 -17.75 20.38
CA ASN A 92 -4.64 -18.41 19.90
C ASN A 92 -5.61 -18.81 21.03
N ARG A 93 -5.33 -18.37 22.26
CA ARG A 93 -6.23 -18.51 23.42
C ARG A 93 -6.42 -17.16 24.07
N TRP A 94 -7.68 -16.79 24.31
CA TRP A 94 -8.03 -15.53 24.96
C TRP A 94 -9.09 -15.73 26.02
N LEU A 95 -8.80 -15.38 27.26
CA LEU A 95 -9.79 -15.27 28.33
C LEU A 95 -10.44 -13.88 28.24
N VAL A 96 -11.76 -13.83 28.05
CA VAL A 96 -12.56 -12.62 28.20
C VAL A 96 -13.31 -12.71 29.53
N VAL A 97 -13.20 -11.70 30.39
CA VAL A 97 -13.94 -11.61 31.65
C VAL A 97 -14.75 -10.32 31.67
N ARG A 98 -16.07 -10.45 31.84
CA ARG A 98 -16.98 -9.33 32.12
C ARG A 98 -17.26 -9.26 33.62
N PHE A 99 -17.07 -8.08 34.20
CA PHE A 99 -17.57 -7.72 35.52
C PHE A 99 -18.84 -6.87 35.40
N SER A 100 -19.90 -7.22 36.14
CA SER A 100 -21.18 -6.49 36.17
C SER A 100 -21.73 -6.32 37.59
N GLY A 101 -22.75 -5.49 37.79
CA GLY A 101 -23.31 -5.14 39.10
C GLY A 101 -22.64 -3.91 39.72
N THR A 102 -23.19 -3.38 40.81
CA THR A 102 -22.67 -2.18 41.49
C THR A 102 -21.97 -2.55 42.80
N THR A 103 -22.73 -2.61 43.90
CA THR A 103 -22.21 -2.94 45.24
C THR A 103 -21.83 -4.42 45.38
N THR A 104 -22.55 -5.29 44.66
CA THR A 104 -22.24 -6.72 44.56
C THR A 104 -21.86 -7.01 43.12
N ARG A 105 -20.55 -7.16 42.87
CA ARG A 105 -20.03 -7.48 41.54
C ARG A 105 -20.25 -8.95 41.21
N ARG A 106 -20.45 -9.24 39.93
CA ARG A 106 -20.56 -10.57 39.32
C ARG A 106 -19.52 -10.68 38.21
N ALA A 107 -19.04 -11.89 37.95
CA ALA A 107 -18.14 -12.17 36.84
C ALA A 107 -18.75 -13.23 35.93
N LYS A 108 -18.60 -13.03 34.61
CA LYS A 108 -18.86 -14.03 33.57
C LYS A 108 -17.63 -14.08 32.68
N ALA A 109 -17.21 -15.27 32.28
CA ALA A 109 -15.97 -15.45 31.55
C ALA A 109 -16.11 -16.44 30.40
N TRP A 110 -15.27 -16.26 29.37
CA TRP A 110 -15.18 -17.14 28.20
C TRP A 110 -13.71 -17.37 27.83
N VAL A 111 -13.35 -18.58 27.40
CA VAL A 111 -12.11 -18.83 26.66
C VAL A 111 -12.46 -18.85 25.18
N ILE A 112 -11.83 -17.97 24.42
CA ILE A 112 -11.86 -17.97 22.96
C ILE A 112 -10.69 -18.80 22.47
N GLU A 113 -10.99 -19.75 21.59
CA GLU A 113 -10.01 -20.52 20.83
C GLU A 113 -9.99 -20.00 19.39
N SER A 114 -9.07 -19.06 19.12
CA SER A 114 -9.03 -18.30 17.86
C SER A 114 -8.89 -19.18 16.62
N ASP A 115 -8.22 -20.32 16.75
CA ASP A 115 -7.91 -21.25 15.66
C ASP A 115 -8.86 -22.46 15.62
N CYS A 116 -9.88 -22.51 16.49
CA CYS A 116 -10.81 -23.64 16.57
C CYS A 116 -11.84 -23.57 15.43
N PRO A 117 -11.98 -24.64 14.63
CA PRO A 117 -12.81 -24.57 13.43
C PRO A 117 -14.29 -24.84 13.78
N TYR A 118 -15.19 -24.21 13.04
CA TYR A 118 -16.62 -24.49 13.11
C TYR A 118 -16.94 -25.83 12.43
N SER A 119 -16.92 -26.90 13.22
CA SER A 119 -17.22 -28.27 12.77
C SER A 119 -18.65 -28.71 13.06
N THR A 120 -19.00 -29.92 12.64
CA THR A 120 -20.25 -30.58 13.05
C THR A 120 -20.38 -30.64 14.57
N THR A 121 -19.29 -30.90 15.29
CA THR A 121 -19.27 -30.86 16.75
C THR A 121 -19.56 -29.45 17.29
N ALA A 122 -19.00 -28.40 16.68
CA ALA A 122 -19.31 -27.01 17.06
C ALA A 122 -20.80 -26.71 16.92
N TYR A 123 -21.42 -27.14 15.81
CA TYR A 123 -22.86 -27.01 15.60
C TYR A 123 -23.69 -27.79 16.64
N GLU A 124 -23.32 -29.05 16.92
CA GLU A 124 -24.02 -29.91 17.89
C GLU A 124 -23.95 -29.35 19.32
N ASP A 125 -22.85 -28.72 19.69
CA ASP A 125 -22.64 -28.06 20.98
C ASP A 125 -23.25 -26.65 21.05
N GLY A 126 -23.93 -26.21 19.98
CA GLY A 126 -24.70 -24.97 19.95
C GLY A 126 -23.88 -23.71 19.65
N HIS A 127 -22.67 -23.84 19.11
CA HIS A 127 -21.96 -22.70 18.56
C HIS A 127 -22.65 -22.19 17.29
N SER A 128 -22.67 -20.87 17.12
CA SER A 128 -23.25 -20.23 15.95
C SER A 128 -22.18 -19.85 14.95
N TYR A 129 -22.41 -20.17 13.67
CA TYR A 129 -21.43 -19.95 12.60
C TYR A 129 -21.22 -18.46 12.29
N ASP A 130 -22.21 -17.61 12.56
CA ASP A 130 -22.15 -16.14 12.40
C ASP A 130 -21.20 -15.46 13.40
N ARG A 131 -20.69 -16.21 14.39
CA ARG A 131 -19.67 -15.76 15.34
C ARG A 131 -18.26 -16.22 14.97
N SER A 132 -18.10 -16.91 13.85
CA SER A 132 -16.81 -17.42 13.37
C SER A 132 -16.37 -16.66 12.12
N SER A 133 -15.06 -16.68 11.85
CA SER A 133 -14.42 -15.91 10.77
C SER A 133 -14.00 -16.83 9.62
N PRO A 134 -14.23 -16.45 8.35
CA PRO A 134 -13.72 -17.20 7.21
C PRO A 134 -12.19 -17.15 7.19
N TYR A 135 -11.56 -18.30 6.91
CA TYR A 135 -10.11 -18.44 6.85
C TYR A 135 -9.72 -19.53 5.83
N LEU A 136 -8.60 -19.36 5.13
CA LEU A 136 -8.03 -20.39 4.27
C LEU A 136 -6.89 -21.12 4.98
N VAL A 137 -7.13 -22.40 5.28
CA VAL A 137 -6.21 -23.26 6.03
C VAL A 137 -5.42 -24.15 5.07
N SER A 138 -4.12 -24.32 5.35
CA SER A 138 -3.27 -25.17 4.54
C SER A 138 -3.70 -26.65 4.62
N PRO A 139 -3.54 -27.43 3.54
CA PRO A 139 -3.79 -28.88 3.57
C PRO A 139 -2.96 -29.62 4.63
N ASP A 140 -1.76 -29.12 4.96
CA ASP A 140 -0.90 -29.71 5.99
C ASP A 140 -1.51 -29.54 7.39
N THR A 141 -2.07 -28.36 7.70
CA THR A 141 -2.78 -28.10 8.95
C THR A 141 -4.03 -28.98 9.05
N LEU A 142 -4.82 -29.08 7.98
CA LEU A 142 -6.02 -29.93 7.95
C LEU A 142 -5.66 -31.41 8.18
N ARG A 143 -4.57 -31.90 7.56
CA ARG A 143 -4.07 -33.27 7.80
C ARG A 143 -3.59 -33.48 9.23
N ALA A 144 -2.95 -32.48 9.85
CA ALA A 144 -2.55 -32.57 11.25
C ALA A 144 -3.78 -32.71 12.18
N TRP A 145 -4.84 -31.94 11.92
CA TRP A 145 -6.07 -31.98 12.70
C TRP A 145 -6.79 -33.32 12.70
N GLN A 146 -6.68 -34.12 11.64
CA GLN A 146 -7.24 -35.48 11.62
C GLN A 146 -6.70 -36.39 12.73
N THR A 147 -5.51 -36.06 13.26
CA THR A 147 -4.88 -36.79 14.37
C THR A 147 -5.05 -36.09 15.72
N SER A 148 -5.71 -34.92 15.74
CA SER A 148 -5.94 -34.15 16.96
C SER A 148 -6.87 -34.91 17.93
N PRO A 149 -6.59 -34.87 19.25
CA PRO A 149 -7.52 -35.38 20.25
C PRO A 149 -8.77 -34.49 20.41
N ASP A 150 -8.78 -33.28 19.83
CA ASP A 150 -9.88 -32.33 19.92
C ASP A 150 -11.02 -32.68 18.93
N PRO A 151 -12.24 -33.00 19.41
CA PRO A 151 -13.35 -33.39 18.54
C PRO A 151 -13.80 -32.28 17.58
N TYR A 152 -13.53 -31.01 17.89
CA TYR A 152 -13.84 -29.92 16.98
C TYR A 152 -12.95 -29.94 15.72
N ARG A 153 -11.76 -30.54 15.79
CA ARG A 153 -10.74 -30.50 14.72
C ARG A 153 -10.66 -31.79 13.92
N ASN A 154 -10.75 -32.94 14.58
CA ASN A 154 -10.54 -34.24 13.93
C ASN A 154 -11.66 -34.68 12.98
N THR A 155 -12.73 -33.88 12.89
CA THR A 155 -13.83 -34.05 11.94
C THR A 155 -13.65 -33.26 10.64
N MET A 156 -12.61 -32.43 10.53
CA MET A 156 -12.36 -31.60 9.36
C MET A 156 -11.85 -32.43 8.17
N THR A 157 -12.36 -32.12 6.97
CA THR A 157 -11.95 -32.77 5.72
C THR A 157 -10.79 -32.00 5.06
N PRO A 158 -9.76 -32.68 4.55
CA PRO A 158 -8.57 -32.02 4.00
C PRO A 158 -8.80 -31.41 2.61
N ASP A 159 -9.92 -31.75 1.96
CA ASP A 159 -10.26 -31.31 0.60
C ASP A 159 -10.98 -29.96 0.57
N VAL A 160 -11.33 -29.38 1.74
CA VAL A 160 -12.04 -28.09 1.85
C VAL A 160 -11.11 -27.10 2.54
N PRO A 161 -10.32 -26.31 1.79
CA PRO A 161 -9.30 -25.43 2.38
C PRO A 161 -9.91 -24.21 3.09
N GLN A 162 -11.13 -23.80 2.73
CA GLN A 162 -11.84 -22.77 3.47
C GLN A 162 -12.60 -23.34 4.65
N ILE A 163 -12.40 -22.74 5.81
CA ILE A 163 -13.19 -23.01 7.01
C ILE A 163 -13.74 -21.71 7.59
N LEU A 164 -14.64 -21.86 8.56
CA LEU A 164 -14.92 -20.83 9.55
C LEU A 164 -14.15 -21.20 10.82
N MET A 165 -13.48 -20.24 11.47
CA MET A 165 -12.74 -20.47 12.71
C MET A 165 -13.01 -19.41 13.78
N GLY A 166 -12.66 -19.72 15.02
CA GLY A 166 -12.90 -18.87 16.18
C GLY A 166 -14.17 -19.30 16.90
N LEU A 167 -14.00 -19.91 18.09
CA LEU A 167 -15.09 -20.34 18.97
C LEU A 167 -14.88 -19.80 20.38
N ALA A 168 -15.97 -19.40 21.04
CA ALA A 168 -15.97 -18.95 22.44
C ALA A 168 -16.64 -19.97 23.36
N PHE A 169 -15.93 -20.38 24.41
CA PHE A 169 -16.36 -21.37 25.40
C PHE A 169 -16.64 -20.69 26.74
N PRO A 170 -17.90 -20.61 27.20
CA PRO A 170 -18.21 -20.06 28.52
C PRO A 170 -17.56 -20.87 29.64
N LEU A 171 -16.91 -20.21 30.61
CA LEU A 171 -16.40 -20.88 31.80
C LEU A 171 -17.54 -21.09 32.79
N SER A 172 -17.69 -22.32 33.27
CA SER A 172 -18.57 -22.66 34.38
C SER A 172 -17.97 -23.77 35.22
N ASP A 173 -18.33 -23.84 36.50
CA ASP A 173 -17.89 -24.94 37.37
C ASP A 173 -18.52 -26.29 36.99
N ALA A 174 -19.66 -26.26 36.27
CA ALA A 174 -20.34 -27.46 35.79
C ALA A 174 -19.63 -28.07 34.56
N THR A 175 -19.04 -27.21 33.72
CA THR A 175 -18.33 -27.56 32.49
C THR A 175 -17.03 -26.76 32.42
N PRO A 176 -16.00 -27.12 33.22
CA PRO A 176 -14.75 -26.39 33.20
C PRO A 176 -14.09 -26.52 31.83
N TRP A 177 -13.62 -25.40 31.29
CA TRP A 177 -12.82 -25.41 30.07
C TRP A 177 -11.52 -26.18 30.34
N THR A 178 -11.04 -26.91 29.33
CA THR A 178 -9.72 -27.56 29.35
C THR A 178 -9.06 -27.36 27.99
N GLU A 179 -7.73 -27.22 27.99
CA GLU A 179 -6.97 -27.17 26.74
C GLU A 179 -7.03 -28.54 26.05
N ARG A 180 -7.59 -28.57 24.85
CA ARG A 180 -7.79 -29.81 24.06
C ARG A 180 -6.81 -29.94 22.89
N ALA A 181 -6.21 -28.84 22.45
CA ALA A 181 -5.42 -28.76 21.21
C ALA A 181 -4.01 -28.19 21.45
N GLY A 182 -3.47 -28.27 22.67
CA GLY A 182 -2.14 -27.71 23.01
C GLY A 182 -0.96 -28.35 22.26
N GLY A 183 -1.16 -29.51 21.63
CA GLY A 183 -0.16 -30.16 20.77
C GLY A 183 -0.36 -29.93 19.26
N ASP A 184 -1.45 -29.26 18.87
CA ASP A 184 -1.74 -29.01 17.46
C ASP A 184 -0.88 -27.86 16.91
N PRO A 185 -0.52 -27.87 15.61
CA PRO A 185 0.31 -26.82 15.04
C PRO A 185 -0.46 -25.49 14.96
N LEU A 186 0.16 -24.43 15.48
CA LEU A 186 -0.32 -23.06 15.30
C LEU A 186 -0.05 -22.59 13.87
N PHE A 187 -1.00 -21.87 13.28
CA PHE A 187 -0.91 -21.38 11.89
C PHE A 187 -1.42 -19.94 11.72
N VAL A 188 -2.07 -19.36 12.73
CA VAL A 188 -2.63 -18.01 12.64
C VAL A 188 -1.50 -16.98 12.73
N THR A 189 -1.43 -16.11 11.73
CA THR A 189 -0.49 -14.98 11.68
C THR A 189 -1.23 -13.66 11.50
N ALA A 190 -0.54 -12.52 11.63
CA ALA A 190 -1.18 -11.21 11.44
C ALA A 190 -1.62 -10.93 10.00
N MET A 191 -1.14 -11.73 9.07
CA MET A 191 -1.53 -11.73 7.68
C MET A 191 -2.28 -13.05 7.45
N ASP A 192 -3.61 -13.02 7.35
CA ASP A 192 -4.36 -14.16 6.79
C ASP A 192 -3.93 -14.35 5.31
N THR A 193 -4.60 -15.19 4.52
CA THR A 193 -4.32 -15.46 3.10
C THR A 193 -4.46 -14.25 2.17
N GLY A 194 -3.64 -13.23 2.39
CA GLY A 194 -3.61 -11.96 1.65
C GLY A 194 -4.42 -10.83 2.28
N ASP A 195 -5.09 -11.01 3.42
CA ASP A 195 -5.98 -9.99 4.00
C ASP A 195 -5.30 -9.07 5.04
N PRO A 196 -4.96 -7.82 4.70
CA PRO A 196 -4.22 -6.90 5.57
C PRO A 196 -5.07 -6.35 6.73
N TYR A 197 -6.38 -6.58 6.70
CA TYR A 197 -7.30 -6.11 7.73
C TYR A 197 -7.67 -7.20 8.73
N PHE A 198 -7.19 -8.43 8.54
CA PHE A 198 -7.53 -9.59 9.36
C PHE A 198 -7.40 -9.31 10.86
N THR A 199 -6.32 -8.69 11.35
CA THR A 199 -6.16 -8.43 12.80
C THR A 199 -6.90 -7.21 13.33
N THR A 200 -7.54 -6.42 12.48
CA THR A 200 -8.04 -5.07 12.81
C THR A 200 -9.53 -4.93 12.57
N TYR A 201 -10.04 -5.43 11.46
CA TYR A 201 -11.44 -5.31 11.07
C TYR A 201 -12.26 -6.45 11.67
N THR A 202 -13.15 -6.15 12.62
CA THR A 202 -13.83 -7.18 13.41
C THR A 202 -14.63 -8.18 12.58
N PRO A 203 -15.26 -7.80 11.43
CA PRO A 203 -15.94 -8.78 10.58
C PRO A 203 -15.03 -9.85 9.96
N HIS A 204 -13.70 -9.66 9.99
CA HIS A 204 -12.72 -10.65 9.55
C HIS A 204 -12.14 -11.49 10.70
N ASN A 205 -12.42 -11.15 11.97
CA ASN A 205 -11.78 -11.77 13.12
C ASN A 205 -12.69 -12.01 14.34
N SER A 206 -14.00 -12.12 14.12
CA SER A 206 -14.98 -12.61 15.10
C SER A 206 -14.51 -13.90 15.78
N ASN A 207 -14.46 -13.88 17.12
CA ASN A 207 -13.91 -14.93 17.98
C ASN A 207 -12.44 -15.31 17.66
N VAL A 208 -11.67 -14.40 17.08
CA VAL A 208 -10.22 -14.52 16.87
C VAL A 208 -9.51 -13.42 17.65
N PHE A 209 -9.79 -12.15 17.31
CA PHE A 209 -9.29 -10.94 18.00
C PHE A 209 -10.42 -9.96 18.39
N SER A 210 -11.67 -10.39 18.21
CA SER A 210 -12.86 -9.70 18.66
C SER A 210 -13.87 -10.66 19.28
N PHE A 211 -14.80 -10.12 20.07
CA PHE A 211 -15.82 -10.89 20.78
C PHE A 211 -17.09 -10.05 20.99
N LEU A 212 -18.25 -10.65 20.78
CA LEU A 212 -19.52 -10.05 21.21
C LEU A 212 -19.96 -10.65 22.55
N ASP A 213 -20.10 -9.81 23.56
CA ASP A 213 -20.97 -10.11 24.71
C ASP A 213 -22.39 -9.60 24.42
N ASP A 214 -23.32 -10.54 24.19
CA ASP A 214 -24.72 -10.23 23.86
C ASP A 214 -25.51 -9.62 25.03
N LEU A 215 -24.95 -9.65 26.24
CA LEU A 215 -25.58 -9.17 27.48
C LEU A 215 -26.97 -9.76 27.73
N SER A 216 -27.24 -10.96 27.19
CA SER A 216 -28.50 -11.68 27.36
C SER A 216 -28.83 -11.96 28.83
N ASP A 217 -27.86 -11.89 29.74
CA ASP A 217 -28.03 -12.05 31.18
C ASP A 217 -28.04 -10.73 31.99
N VAL A 218 -27.98 -9.57 31.32
CA VAL A 218 -27.99 -8.23 31.95
C VAL A 218 -29.14 -7.37 31.39
N HIS A 219 -30.33 -7.52 31.99
CA HIS A 219 -31.59 -6.92 31.51
C HIS A 219 -31.89 -5.49 31.99
N SER A 220 -31.04 -4.91 32.84
CA SER A 220 -31.22 -3.58 33.43
C SER A 220 -29.98 -2.72 33.23
N ALA A 221 -30.11 -1.42 33.52
CA ALA A 221 -28.95 -0.54 33.55
C ALA A 221 -27.87 -1.08 34.52
N ASP A 222 -26.63 -1.07 34.08
CA ASP A 222 -25.50 -1.63 34.83
C ASP A 222 -24.20 -0.88 34.47
N THR A 223 -23.15 -1.11 35.26
CA THR A 223 -21.79 -0.67 34.97
C THR A 223 -20.96 -1.91 34.67
N LEU A 224 -20.49 -2.03 33.44
CA LEU A 224 -19.72 -3.15 32.97
C LEU A 224 -18.24 -2.82 33.01
N GLY A 225 -17.42 -3.86 32.93
CA GLY A 225 -15.99 -3.71 32.76
C GLY A 225 -15.42 -5.03 32.23
N TYR A 226 -14.43 -4.93 31.36
CA TYR A 226 -13.91 -6.08 30.63
C TYR A 226 -12.39 -6.17 30.75
N GLN A 227 -11.91 -7.40 30.89
CA GLN A 227 -10.50 -7.75 30.76
C GLN A 227 -10.35 -8.88 29.76
N VAL A 228 -9.34 -8.75 28.91
CA VAL A 228 -8.92 -9.79 27.96
C VAL A 228 -7.50 -10.21 28.30
N ILE A 229 -7.25 -11.53 28.39
CA ILE A 229 -5.93 -12.10 28.67
C ILE A 229 -5.62 -13.18 27.62
N GLY A 230 -4.60 -12.98 26.80
CA GLY A 230 -4.17 -13.89 25.74
C GLY A 230 -2.92 -14.69 26.07
N TRP A 231 -2.85 -15.92 25.56
CA TRP A 231 -1.65 -16.78 25.61
C TRP A 231 -1.58 -17.75 24.42
N TYR A 232 -0.43 -18.38 24.25
CA TYR A 232 -0.23 -19.45 23.27
C TYR A 232 -0.67 -20.79 23.88
N SER A 233 -1.56 -21.51 23.19
CA SER A 233 -1.95 -22.88 23.58
C SER A 233 -0.76 -23.84 23.68
N ASN A 234 0.22 -23.70 22.78
CA ASN A 234 1.53 -24.31 22.87
C ASN A 234 2.59 -23.26 23.30
N PRO A 235 3.12 -23.31 24.53
CA PRO A 235 4.13 -22.37 25.00
C PRO A 235 5.41 -22.34 24.14
N ASP A 236 5.77 -23.42 23.46
CA ASP A 236 6.97 -23.48 22.60
C ASP A 236 6.82 -22.65 21.31
N ALA A 237 5.59 -22.29 20.94
CA ALA A 237 5.29 -21.43 19.80
C ALA A 237 5.28 -19.93 20.15
N ASP A 238 5.45 -19.58 21.43
CA ASP A 238 5.52 -18.19 21.89
C ASP A 238 6.74 -17.49 21.28
N VAL A 239 6.59 -16.22 20.90
CA VAL A 239 7.68 -15.41 20.35
C VAL A 239 8.87 -15.25 21.29
N LEU A 240 8.69 -15.47 22.60
CA LEU A 240 9.77 -15.46 23.60
C LEU A 240 10.37 -16.85 23.87
N ALA A 241 9.75 -17.94 23.43
CA ALA A 241 10.20 -19.30 23.75
C ALA A 241 11.54 -19.64 23.06
N THR A 242 11.76 -19.14 21.84
CA THR A 242 13.00 -19.35 21.09
C THR A 242 13.56 -18.03 20.56
N ILE A 243 14.66 -17.57 21.16
CA ILE A 243 15.45 -16.46 20.64
C ILE A 243 16.41 -17.00 19.57
N ARG A 244 16.49 -16.32 18.43
CA ARG A 244 17.36 -16.73 17.32
C ARG A 244 18.83 -16.81 17.78
N ALA A 245 19.54 -17.85 17.36
CA ALA A 245 20.95 -17.99 17.68
C ALA A 245 21.76 -16.76 17.21
N GLY A 246 22.53 -16.18 18.13
CA GLY A 246 23.31 -14.95 17.88
C GLY A 246 22.58 -13.64 18.16
N THR A 247 21.29 -13.67 18.51
CA THR A 247 20.51 -12.50 18.93
C THR A 247 20.44 -12.43 20.45
N SER A 248 20.67 -11.26 21.06
CA SER A 248 20.51 -11.08 22.51
C SER A 248 19.03 -10.93 22.87
N TYR A 249 18.67 -11.15 24.15
CA TYR A 249 17.30 -10.90 24.62
C TYR A 249 16.87 -9.44 24.42
N ALA A 250 17.77 -8.48 24.63
CA ALA A 250 17.51 -7.06 24.41
C ALA A 250 17.23 -6.76 22.92
N ASP A 251 18.04 -7.29 22.00
CA ASP A 251 17.84 -7.10 20.56
C ASP A 251 16.53 -7.75 20.07
N HIS A 252 16.17 -8.91 20.65
CA HIS A 252 14.91 -9.59 20.34
C HIS A 252 13.69 -8.76 20.79
N LEU A 253 13.72 -8.20 22.00
CA LEU A 253 12.66 -7.27 22.46
C LEU A 253 12.63 -5.99 21.63
N ALA A 254 13.77 -5.42 21.26
CA ALA A 254 13.84 -4.26 20.38
C ALA A 254 13.22 -4.55 19.01
N HIS A 255 13.44 -5.75 18.45
CA HIS A 255 12.79 -6.20 17.22
C HIS A 255 11.26 -6.31 17.35
N LEU A 256 10.77 -6.75 18.51
CA LEU A 256 9.34 -6.78 18.84
C LEU A 256 8.77 -5.39 19.19
N GLY A 257 9.63 -4.38 19.38
CA GLY A 257 9.28 -3.05 19.86
C GLY A 257 8.83 -3.04 21.31
N TRP A 258 9.40 -3.89 22.16
CA TRP A 258 9.05 -4.03 23.59
C TRP A 258 10.18 -3.53 24.48
N GLN A 259 9.83 -2.95 25.63
CA GLN A 259 10.80 -2.47 26.63
C GLN A 259 10.58 -3.18 27.97
N ASP A 260 11.55 -4.02 28.35
CA ASP A 260 11.61 -4.67 29.67
C ASP A 260 12.35 -3.75 30.66
N PRO A 261 11.69 -3.23 31.72
CA PRO A 261 12.28 -2.26 32.65
C PRO A 261 13.47 -2.81 33.45
N ARG A 262 13.73 -4.13 33.41
CA ARG A 262 14.90 -4.73 34.05
C ARG A 262 16.18 -4.53 33.23
N LEU A 263 16.07 -4.28 31.92
CA LEU A 263 17.21 -4.07 31.02
C LEU A 263 17.87 -2.70 31.18
N ASP A 264 17.17 -1.74 31.79
CA ASP A 264 17.74 -0.42 32.15
C ASP A 264 18.67 -0.49 33.37
N GLN A 265 18.86 -1.68 33.96
CA GLN A 265 19.75 -1.93 35.10
C GLN A 265 21.00 -2.66 34.58
N ASP A 266 22.21 -2.24 34.99
CA ASP A 266 23.53 -2.75 34.53
C ASP A 266 23.81 -4.27 34.77
N GLY A 267 22.79 -5.07 35.12
CA GLY A 267 22.89 -6.50 35.43
C GLY A 267 22.37 -7.42 34.32
N ALA A 268 22.85 -8.67 34.31
CA ALA A 268 22.29 -9.71 33.46
C ALA A 268 20.89 -10.10 33.95
N VAL A 269 19.87 -9.97 33.10
CA VAL A 269 18.49 -10.37 33.39
C VAL A 269 18.21 -11.79 32.92
N THR A 270 17.43 -12.55 33.68
CA THR A 270 16.90 -13.85 33.22
C THR A 270 15.85 -13.60 32.12
N PRO A 271 16.07 -14.10 30.88
CA PRO A 271 15.12 -13.93 29.78
C PRO A 271 13.76 -14.53 30.12
N ALA A 272 12.70 -13.81 29.77
CA ALA A 272 11.37 -14.40 29.77
C ALA A 272 11.24 -15.37 28.59
N THR A 273 10.52 -16.47 28.79
CA THR A 273 10.30 -17.51 27.76
C THR A 273 8.84 -17.64 27.35
N ARG A 274 7.98 -16.78 27.91
CA ARG A 274 6.54 -16.78 27.68
C ARG A 274 5.98 -15.36 27.77
N SER A 275 4.91 -15.10 27.03
CA SER A 275 4.17 -13.85 26.99
C SER A 275 2.70 -14.06 27.40
N LEU A 276 2.13 -13.06 28.06
CA LEU A 276 0.71 -12.92 28.35
C LEU A 276 0.24 -11.55 27.85
N TYR A 277 -0.81 -11.53 27.05
CA TYR A 277 -1.32 -10.30 26.44
C TYR A 277 -2.51 -9.78 27.24
N CYS A 278 -2.44 -8.60 27.83
CA CYS A 278 -3.49 -8.12 28.74
C CYS A 278 -4.08 -6.79 28.28
N GLY A 279 -5.40 -6.75 28.08
CA GLY A 279 -6.16 -5.55 27.71
C GLY A 279 -7.34 -5.32 28.63
N THR A 280 -7.71 -4.06 28.85
CA THR A 280 -8.76 -3.67 29.80
C THR A 280 -9.64 -2.56 29.24
N ALA A 281 -10.94 -2.64 29.49
CA ALA A 281 -11.92 -1.59 29.20
C ALA A 281 -12.72 -1.31 30.48
N LEU A 282 -12.54 -0.10 31.02
CA LEU A 282 -12.94 0.25 32.38
C LEU A 282 -14.30 0.99 32.38
N THR A 283 -15.13 0.70 33.38
CA THR A 283 -16.36 1.48 33.70
C THR A 283 -17.23 1.79 32.48
N ILE A 284 -17.71 0.76 31.78
CA ILE A 284 -18.56 0.89 30.60
C ILE A 284 -20.04 1.02 31.03
N PRO A 285 -20.74 2.10 30.67
CA PRO A 285 -22.17 2.22 30.97
C PRO A 285 -22.98 1.30 30.05
N TRP A 286 -23.89 0.52 30.64
CA TRP A 286 -24.87 -0.27 29.90
C TRP A 286 -26.28 0.15 30.31
N ASN A 287 -27.13 0.41 29.32
CA ASN A 287 -28.57 0.54 29.54
C ASN A 287 -29.31 0.08 28.27
N PRO A 288 -29.95 -1.10 28.30
CA PRO A 288 -30.65 -1.64 27.12
C PRO A 288 -31.90 -0.84 26.76
N ASN A 289 -32.43 -0.06 27.70
CA ASN A 289 -33.64 0.75 27.54
C ASN A 289 -33.35 2.25 27.44
N ALA A 290 -32.10 2.65 27.17
CA ALA A 290 -31.77 4.05 26.97
C ALA A 290 -32.47 4.61 25.73
N THR A 291 -32.90 5.87 25.80
CA THR A 291 -33.50 6.59 24.67
C THR A 291 -32.48 7.30 23.79
N SER A 292 -31.21 7.31 24.20
CA SER A 292 -30.09 7.92 23.48
C SER A 292 -28.98 6.90 23.30
N ALA A 293 -28.20 7.07 22.23
CA ALA A 293 -26.99 6.28 22.00
C ALA A 293 -25.99 6.49 23.17
N PRO A 294 -25.13 5.50 23.46
CA PRO A 294 -24.09 5.64 24.48
C PRO A 294 -23.12 6.78 24.14
N ALA A 295 -22.64 7.49 25.17
CA ALA A 295 -21.76 8.65 25.04
C ALA A 295 -20.64 8.60 26.10
N PRO A 296 -19.47 9.26 25.88
CA PRO A 296 -19.14 10.09 24.71
C PRO A 296 -18.94 9.28 23.42
N ASP A 297 -19.25 9.88 22.27
CA ASP A 297 -19.16 9.24 20.95
C ASP A 297 -18.54 10.18 19.90
N PRO A 298 -17.32 9.89 19.40
CA PRO A 298 -16.67 10.74 18.41
C PRO A 298 -17.41 10.79 17.07
N LEU A 299 -18.15 9.75 16.68
CA LEU A 299 -18.93 9.76 15.44
C LEU A 299 -20.02 10.84 15.49
N ASP A 300 -20.76 10.91 16.60
CA ASP A 300 -21.79 11.91 16.87
C ASP A 300 -21.20 13.33 16.81
N ALA A 301 -20.04 13.53 17.43
CA ALA A 301 -19.33 14.81 17.41
C ALA A 301 -18.89 15.24 15.99
N ILE A 302 -18.52 14.29 15.12
CA ILE A 302 -18.17 14.58 13.72
C ILE A 302 -19.42 15.01 12.93
N GLN A 303 -20.54 14.31 13.13
CA GLN A 303 -21.82 14.63 12.48
C GLN A 303 -22.33 16.02 12.88
N ASP A 304 -22.17 16.40 14.15
CA ASP A 304 -22.62 17.70 14.68
C ASP A 304 -21.68 18.86 14.33
N SER A 305 -20.36 18.63 14.32
CA SER A 305 -19.36 19.70 14.16
C SER A 305 -19.15 20.14 12.71
N GLY A 306 -19.47 19.28 11.73
CA GLY A 306 -19.11 19.49 10.33
C GLY A 306 -17.59 19.55 10.09
N ALA A 307 -16.79 19.00 11.00
CA ALA A 307 -15.33 19.06 10.93
C ALA A 307 -14.73 18.16 9.82
N LEU A 308 -15.52 17.23 9.27
CA LEU A 308 -15.10 16.38 8.17
C LEU A 308 -14.99 17.17 6.88
N ASN A 309 -13.79 17.26 6.32
CA ASN A 309 -13.54 17.88 5.02
C ASN A 309 -12.76 16.92 4.14
N LEU A 310 -13.02 16.97 2.82
CA LEU A 310 -12.35 16.13 1.84
C LEU A 310 -11.68 16.99 0.77
N ALA A 311 -10.53 16.51 0.28
CA ALA A 311 -9.85 17.03 -0.88
C ALA A 311 -9.49 15.93 -1.87
N ILE A 312 -9.44 16.25 -3.16
CA ILE A 312 -8.97 15.36 -4.22
C ILE A 312 -7.76 15.96 -4.95
N GLY A 313 -6.74 15.15 -5.22
CA GLY A 313 -5.50 15.53 -5.91
C GLY A 313 -4.93 14.38 -6.74
N ASN A 314 -3.82 14.62 -7.44
CA ASN A 314 -3.10 13.55 -8.16
C ASN A 314 -2.21 12.70 -7.23
N THR A 315 -1.83 13.26 -6.08
CA THR A 315 -0.94 12.65 -5.09
C THR A 315 -1.46 12.94 -3.68
N THR A 316 -0.93 12.26 -2.66
CA THR A 316 -1.27 12.52 -1.26
C THR A 316 -0.85 13.93 -0.86
N GLU A 317 0.34 14.35 -1.27
CA GLU A 317 0.94 15.67 -1.06
C GLU A 317 0.03 16.78 -1.59
N ASP A 318 -0.50 16.60 -2.80
CA ASP A 318 -1.35 17.58 -3.47
C ASP A 318 -2.72 17.70 -2.80
N ALA A 319 -3.39 16.57 -2.55
CA ALA A 319 -4.68 16.53 -1.86
C ALA A 319 -4.57 17.08 -0.44
N PHE A 320 -3.53 16.69 0.30
CA PHE A 320 -3.27 17.19 1.65
C PHE A 320 -2.95 18.69 1.66
N THR A 321 -2.15 19.20 0.73
CA THR A 321 -1.86 20.65 0.63
C THR A 321 -3.14 21.45 0.40
N ALA A 322 -4.00 21.00 -0.51
CA ALA A 322 -5.28 21.65 -0.78
C ALA A 322 -6.19 21.66 0.46
N LEU A 323 -6.24 20.54 1.19
CA LEU A 323 -7.02 20.40 2.41
C LEU A 323 -6.47 21.25 3.57
N ALA A 324 -5.15 21.23 3.77
CA ALA A 324 -4.43 22.01 4.77
C ALA A 324 -4.65 23.52 4.57
N GLY A 325 -4.61 23.99 3.32
CA GLY A 325 -4.92 25.39 2.99
C GLY A 325 -6.31 25.80 3.43
N ARG A 326 -7.32 24.95 3.22
CA ARG A 326 -8.70 25.21 3.67
C ARG A 326 -8.82 25.19 5.19
N THR A 327 -8.22 24.21 5.87
CA THR A 327 -8.29 24.09 7.33
C THR A 327 -7.58 25.26 8.03
N LEU A 328 -6.41 25.68 7.53
CA LEU A 328 -5.69 26.83 8.05
C LEU A 328 -6.45 28.15 7.81
N HIS A 329 -7.07 28.32 6.64
CA HIS A 329 -7.94 29.46 6.38
C HIS A 329 -9.16 29.49 7.32
N ALA A 330 -9.80 28.34 7.56
CA ALA A 330 -10.91 28.22 8.51
C ALA A 330 -10.48 28.55 9.95
N ALA A 331 -9.22 28.27 10.31
CA ALA A 331 -8.61 28.65 11.60
C ALA A 331 -8.16 30.13 11.67
N GLY A 332 -8.39 30.93 10.63
CA GLY A 332 -8.07 32.36 10.58
C GLY A 332 -6.68 32.70 10.03
N ALA A 333 -5.93 31.72 9.50
CA ALA A 333 -4.68 32.00 8.80
C ALA A 333 -4.94 32.62 7.43
N SER A 334 -4.12 33.61 7.03
CA SER A 334 -4.18 34.23 5.71
C SER A 334 -3.03 33.72 4.85
N LEU A 335 -3.19 32.53 4.26
CA LEU A 335 -2.20 31.93 3.37
C LEU A 335 -2.32 32.50 1.96
N SER A 336 -1.21 32.94 1.39
CA SER A 336 -1.10 33.30 -0.02
C SER A 336 -0.95 32.05 -0.90
N ALA A 337 -1.11 32.20 -2.22
CA ALA A 337 -0.80 31.14 -3.17
C ALA A 337 0.68 30.71 -3.10
N ALA A 338 1.58 31.64 -2.76
CA ALA A 338 3.00 31.35 -2.57
C ALA A 338 3.24 30.47 -1.33
N ASP A 339 2.50 30.69 -0.24
CA ASP A 339 2.62 29.88 0.98
C ASP A 339 2.17 28.42 0.73
N LEU A 340 1.07 28.24 -0.01
CA LEU A 340 0.60 26.91 -0.41
C LEU A 340 1.56 26.23 -1.38
N GLN A 341 2.16 26.99 -2.31
CA GLN A 341 3.19 26.45 -3.20
C GLN A 341 4.43 26.03 -2.40
N LEU A 342 4.85 26.81 -1.41
CA LEU A 342 5.97 26.47 -0.54
C LEU A 342 5.70 25.20 0.26
N LEU A 343 4.49 25.06 0.84
CA LEU A 343 4.07 23.84 1.53
C LEU A 343 4.09 22.63 0.59
N ARG A 344 3.61 22.80 -0.66
CA ARG A 344 3.67 21.74 -1.67
C ARG A 344 5.12 21.34 -1.98
N THR A 345 5.98 22.31 -2.26
CA THR A 345 7.40 22.08 -2.54
C THR A 345 8.10 21.38 -1.37
N PHE A 346 7.75 21.72 -0.12
CA PHE A 346 8.24 21.05 1.08
C PHE A 346 7.81 19.58 1.14
N LEU A 347 6.52 19.29 0.89
CA LEU A 347 5.99 17.91 0.96
C LEU A 347 6.59 17.01 -0.12
N HIS A 348 6.78 17.53 -1.33
CA HIS A 348 7.47 16.85 -2.43
C HIS A 348 9.01 16.79 -2.27
N ASN A 349 9.57 17.33 -1.18
CA ASN A 349 11.01 17.33 -0.87
C ASN A 349 11.88 17.99 -1.95
N VAL A 350 11.47 19.14 -2.47
CA VAL A 350 12.18 19.85 -3.56
C VAL A 350 12.41 21.34 -3.26
N LEU A 351 12.56 21.69 -1.98
CA LEU A 351 12.84 23.07 -1.56
C LEU A 351 14.18 23.58 -2.08
N ASP A 352 15.20 22.72 -2.10
CA ASP A 352 16.52 23.00 -2.65
C ASP A 352 16.48 23.37 -4.14
N ILE A 353 15.62 22.67 -4.91
CA ILE A 353 15.44 22.94 -6.34
C ILE A 353 14.82 24.33 -6.57
N ALA A 354 13.97 24.81 -5.66
CA ALA A 354 13.30 26.09 -5.79
C ALA A 354 14.29 27.28 -5.81
N ASP A 355 15.41 27.16 -5.10
CA ASP A 355 16.46 28.19 -5.02
C ASP A 355 17.42 28.18 -6.23
N GLU A 356 17.34 27.17 -7.10
CA GLU A 356 18.18 27.06 -8.29
C GLU A 356 17.71 27.98 -9.44
N LYS A 357 18.58 28.21 -10.44
CA LYS A 357 18.19 28.95 -11.65
C LYS A 357 17.08 28.21 -12.39
N GLY A 358 15.95 28.90 -12.59
CA GLY A 358 14.75 28.30 -13.18
C GLY A 358 14.02 27.34 -12.24
N GLY A 359 14.24 27.46 -10.92
CA GLY A 359 13.69 26.61 -9.88
C GLY A 359 12.18 26.41 -9.98
N ASP A 360 11.40 27.48 -10.17
CA ASP A 360 9.94 27.40 -10.32
C ASP A 360 9.48 26.39 -11.39
N ALA A 361 10.11 26.42 -12.57
CA ALA A 361 9.76 25.51 -13.67
C ALA A 361 10.20 24.06 -13.38
N ARG A 362 11.30 23.88 -12.66
CA ARG A 362 11.81 22.56 -12.25
C ARG A 362 10.96 21.96 -11.13
N VAL A 363 10.56 22.76 -10.15
CA VAL A 363 9.62 22.38 -9.09
C VAL A 363 8.28 21.98 -9.71
N TYR A 364 7.75 22.80 -10.61
CA TYR A 364 6.52 22.47 -11.34
C TYR A 364 6.63 21.13 -12.08
N ARG A 365 7.75 20.90 -12.80
CA ARG A 365 7.97 19.63 -13.50
C ARG A 365 8.07 18.45 -12.53
N HIS A 366 8.77 18.59 -11.41
CA HIS A 366 8.88 17.52 -10.42
C HIS A 366 7.52 17.14 -9.83
N ILE A 367 6.71 18.13 -9.43
CA ILE A 367 5.35 17.91 -8.93
C ILE A 367 4.47 17.27 -10.02
N HIS A 368 4.62 17.68 -11.27
CA HIS A 368 3.91 17.08 -12.39
C HIS A 368 4.32 15.61 -12.60
N ASP A 369 5.62 15.31 -12.58
CA ASP A 369 6.16 13.95 -12.74
C ASP A 369 5.66 13.03 -11.61
N ALA A 370 5.47 13.56 -10.39
CA ALA A 370 4.92 12.82 -9.25
C ALA A 370 3.46 12.36 -9.45
N ALA A 371 2.71 12.93 -10.40
CA ALA A 371 1.39 12.45 -10.78
C ALA A 371 1.41 11.14 -11.59
N PHE A 372 2.60 10.60 -11.86
CA PHE A 372 2.83 9.39 -12.64
C PHE A 372 3.70 8.38 -11.91
N GLY A 373 3.29 7.12 -11.98
CA GLY A 373 4.10 5.97 -11.59
C GLY A 373 5.05 5.57 -12.71
N ALA A 374 6.22 5.07 -12.32
CA ALA A 374 7.23 4.58 -13.24
C ALA A 374 7.34 3.06 -13.15
N SER A 375 7.43 2.39 -14.30
CA SER A 375 7.82 0.98 -14.41
C SER A 375 9.10 0.85 -15.23
N ALA A 376 9.92 -0.16 -14.90
CA ALA A 376 11.26 -0.29 -15.45
C ALA A 376 11.25 -0.42 -16.98
N GLY A 377 12.10 0.37 -17.65
CA GLY A 377 12.21 0.39 -19.11
C GLY A 377 13.22 -0.61 -19.69
N GLY A 378 13.79 -1.49 -18.86
CA GLY A 378 14.93 -2.33 -19.22
C GLY A 378 16.28 -1.63 -18.98
N HIS A 379 17.34 -2.20 -19.56
CA HIS A 379 18.71 -1.72 -19.34
C HIS A 379 19.46 -1.58 -20.66
N HIS A 380 20.53 -0.80 -20.64
CA HIS A 380 21.62 -0.92 -21.59
C HIS A 380 22.94 -1.02 -20.83
N TRP A 381 23.96 -1.52 -21.49
CA TRP A 381 25.25 -1.84 -20.94
C TRP A 381 26.29 -0.83 -21.41
N THR A 382 27.13 -0.39 -20.48
CA THR A 382 28.30 0.44 -20.77
C THR A 382 29.52 -0.14 -20.07
N VAL A 383 30.71 0.24 -20.54
CA VAL A 383 31.97 -0.12 -19.91
C VAL A 383 32.61 1.13 -19.35
N ILE A 384 32.86 1.13 -18.04
CA ILE A 384 33.63 2.18 -17.38
C ILE A 384 35.12 1.84 -17.57
N PRO A 385 35.94 2.77 -18.11
CA PRO A 385 37.38 2.58 -18.24
C PRO A 385 38.06 2.32 -16.89
N PRO A 386 39.24 1.69 -16.87
CA PRO A 386 40.06 1.62 -15.66
C PRO A 386 40.33 3.02 -15.10
N PRO A 387 40.42 3.18 -13.76
CA PRO A 387 40.88 4.44 -13.18
C PRO A 387 42.24 4.79 -13.79
N ALA A 388 42.42 6.03 -14.24
CA ALA A 388 43.74 6.49 -14.68
C ALA A 388 44.72 6.34 -13.51
N ASP A 389 45.90 5.76 -13.75
CA ASP A 389 46.98 5.68 -12.76
C ASP A 389 47.34 7.09 -12.27
N THR A 390 46.69 7.56 -11.21
CA THR A 390 47.22 8.64 -10.38
C THR A 390 48.19 8.00 -9.40
N THR A 391 49.42 7.79 -9.86
CA THR A 391 50.54 7.54 -8.95
C THR A 391 50.73 8.78 -8.08
N ALA A 392 50.10 8.79 -6.91
CA ALA A 392 50.47 9.63 -5.79
C ALA A 392 51.79 9.10 -5.22
N ASP A 393 52.92 9.61 -5.71
CA ASP A 393 54.17 9.81 -4.95
C ASP A 393 55.35 10.24 -5.85
N ASP A 394 55.17 11.27 -6.68
CA ASP A 394 56.34 11.93 -7.27
C ASP A 394 56.15 13.45 -7.32
N THR A 395 56.51 14.12 -6.23
CA THR A 395 56.59 15.60 -6.13
C THR A 395 57.77 16.17 -6.94
N THR A 396 58.27 15.46 -7.95
CA THR A 396 59.39 15.86 -8.79
C THR A 396 59.14 15.83 -10.30
N ALA A 397 57.90 15.55 -10.75
CA ALA A 397 57.56 15.49 -12.17
C ALA A 397 56.64 16.64 -12.64
N GLU A 398 57.00 17.90 -12.34
CA GLU A 398 56.24 19.08 -12.80
C GLU A 398 56.81 19.77 -14.06
N GLU A 399 57.84 19.24 -14.75
CA GLU A 399 58.46 19.99 -15.86
C GLU A 399 58.64 19.28 -17.22
N THR A 400 58.06 18.10 -17.47
CA THR A 400 58.11 17.49 -18.82
C THR A 400 56.82 16.82 -19.30
N ALA A 401 55.65 17.33 -18.91
CA ALA A 401 54.40 16.93 -19.56
C ALA A 401 54.25 17.68 -20.90
N ASP A 402 54.41 16.95 -22.00
CA ASP A 402 54.09 17.44 -23.34
C ASP A 402 52.58 17.79 -23.41
N PRO A 403 52.18 19.05 -23.68
CA PRO A 403 50.77 19.43 -23.73
C PRO A 403 49.96 18.76 -24.86
N ALA A 404 50.63 17.98 -25.73
CA ALA A 404 50.05 17.30 -26.88
C ALA A 404 49.68 15.83 -26.65
N SER A 405 49.96 15.22 -25.48
CA SER A 405 49.51 13.85 -25.21
C SER A 405 48.04 13.83 -24.80
N THR A 406 47.16 13.80 -25.80
CA THR A 406 45.74 13.48 -25.62
C THR A 406 45.62 12.16 -24.84
N PRO A 407 44.82 12.08 -23.76
CA PRO A 407 44.57 10.81 -23.08
C PRO A 407 44.16 9.76 -24.11
N ALA A 408 44.77 8.58 -24.07
CA ALA A 408 44.39 7.49 -24.96
C ALA A 408 42.89 7.23 -24.79
N LEU A 409 42.12 7.45 -25.86
CA LEU A 409 40.67 7.21 -25.87
C LEU A 409 40.43 5.73 -25.58
N PHE A 410 39.78 5.44 -24.45
CA PHE A 410 39.32 4.09 -24.14
C PHE A 410 38.33 3.67 -25.23
N THR A 411 38.66 2.61 -25.97
CA THR A 411 37.77 2.05 -26.99
C THR A 411 36.98 0.90 -26.35
N PRO A 412 35.64 1.00 -26.25
CA PRO A 412 34.82 -0.07 -25.70
C PRO A 412 34.99 -1.38 -26.50
N PRO A 413 34.83 -2.54 -25.86
CA PRO A 413 34.98 -3.83 -26.55
C PRO A 413 33.88 -4.01 -27.62
N PRO A 414 34.19 -4.62 -28.78
CA PRO A 414 33.24 -4.73 -29.89
C PRO A 414 32.01 -5.59 -29.56
N TRP A 415 32.11 -6.51 -28.59
CA TRP A 415 30.96 -7.31 -28.14
C TRP A 415 29.92 -6.50 -27.36
N LEU A 416 30.25 -5.30 -26.88
CA LEU A 416 29.31 -4.45 -26.11
C LEU A 416 28.09 -4.06 -26.96
N ALA A 417 28.30 -3.78 -28.25
CA ALA A 417 27.20 -3.49 -29.17
C ALA A 417 26.26 -4.69 -29.33
N THR A 418 26.82 -5.90 -29.51
CA THR A 418 26.03 -7.13 -29.57
C THR A 418 25.28 -7.39 -28.26
N LEU A 419 25.91 -7.15 -27.10
CA LEU A 419 25.24 -7.28 -25.80
C LEU A 419 24.06 -6.30 -25.69
N ASN A 420 24.22 -5.05 -26.15
CA ASN A 420 23.14 -4.07 -26.14
C ASN A 420 22.00 -4.43 -27.11
N ASP A 421 22.31 -4.98 -28.28
CA ASP A 421 21.29 -5.51 -29.21
C ASP A 421 20.54 -6.70 -28.61
N ASP A 422 21.25 -7.61 -27.92
CA ASP A 422 20.65 -8.75 -27.24
C ASP A 422 19.78 -8.32 -26.05
N GLN A 423 20.23 -7.34 -25.27
CA GLN A 423 19.45 -6.76 -24.18
C GLN A 423 18.19 -6.06 -24.68
N HIS A 424 18.30 -5.27 -25.75
CA HIS A 424 17.15 -4.60 -26.36
C HIS A 424 16.11 -5.61 -26.84
N ARG A 425 16.54 -6.66 -27.54
CA ARG A 425 15.66 -7.74 -28.00
C ARG A 425 14.97 -8.46 -26.83
N LEU A 426 15.72 -8.73 -25.76
CA LEU A 426 15.16 -9.33 -24.55
C LEU A 426 14.08 -8.43 -23.95
N ASP A 427 14.35 -7.14 -23.77
CA ASP A 427 13.41 -6.18 -23.18
C ASP A 427 12.10 -6.11 -23.98
N GLU A 428 12.17 -6.11 -25.32
CA GLU A 428 10.98 -6.13 -26.20
C GLU A 428 10.19 -7.44 -26.07
N GLN A 429 10.88 -8.59 -26.15
CA GLN A 429 10.25 -9.91 -26.07
C GLN A 429 9.59 -10.16 -24.71
N VAL A 430 10.20 -9.64 -23.62
CA VAL A 430 9.64 -9.72 -22.27
C VAL A 430 8.32 -8.95 -22.18
N GLY A 431 8.25 -7.73 -22.74
CA GLY A 431 7.01 -6.94 -22.78
C GLY A 431 5.90 -7.62 -23.59
N GLU A 432 6.23 -8.20 -24.74
CA GLU A 432 5.30 -9.00 -25.55
C GLU A 432 4.81 -10.22 -24.77
N LEU A 433 5.71 -10.95 -24.12
CA LEU A 433 5.38 -12.12 -23.33
C LEU A 433 4.42 -11.80 -22.20
N TYR A 434 4.66 -10.73 -21.43
CA TYR A 434 3.76 -10.35 -20.33
C TYR A 434 2.34 -10.04 -20.82
N THR A 435 2.22 -9.42 -22.00
CA THR A 435 0.92 -9.18 -22.64
C THR A 435 0.23 -10.49 -22.99
N LEU A 436 0.96 -11.45 -23.57
CA LEU A 436 0.42 -12.76 -23.94
C LEU A 436 0.08 -13.61 -22.70
N GLN A 437 0.90 -13.59 -21.66
CA GLN A 437 0.65 -14.28 -20.40
C GLN A 437 -0.63 -13.78 -19.72
N TRP A 438 -0.82 -12.46 -19.65
CA TRP A 438 -2.05 -11.89 -19.13
C TRP A 438 -3.27 -12.33 -19.94
N ARG A 439 -3.17 -12.30 -21.28
CA ARG A 439 -4.25 -12.76 -22.16
C ARG A 439 -4.57 -14.25 -21.98
N LEU A 440 -3.54 -15.09 -21.80
CA LEU A 440 -3.71 -16.52 -21.57
C LEU A 440 -4.43 -16.78 -20.24
N ASN A 441 -3.99 -16.12 -19.16
CA ASN A 441 -4.64 -16.20 -17.85
C ASN A 441 -6.09 -15.70 -17.90
N ALA A 442 -6.33 -14.58 -18.59
CA ALA A 442 -7.66 -14.03 -18.79
C ALA A 442 -8.58 -14.98 -19.57
N LEU A 443 -8.07 -15.68 -20.58
CA LEU A 443 -8.84 -16.67 -21.35
C LEU A 443 -9.18 -17.89 -20.48
N TRP A 444 -8.21 -18.40 -19.71
CA TRP A 444 -8.42 -19.51 -18.78
C TRP A 444 -9.49 -19.16 -17.73
N LEU A 445 -9.39 -17.97 -17.11
CA LEU A 445 -10.36 -17.49 -16.11
C LEU A 445 -11.76 -17.37 -16.72
N LYS A 446 -11.87 -16.77 -17.91
CA LYS A 446 -13.15 -16.65 -18.63
C LYS A 446 -13.75 -18.00 -19.01
N SER A 447 -12.91 -19.00 -19.31
CA SER A 447 -13.37 -20.37 -19.56
C SER A 447 -14.05 -20.94 -18.33
N GLY A 448 -13.36 -20.90 -17.19
CA GLY A 448 -13.89 -21.38 -15.92
C GLY A 448 -15.17 -20.67 -15.49
N LEU A 449 -15.19 -19.34 -15.60
CA LEU A 449 -16.38 -18.53 -15.29
C LEU A 449 -17.56 -18.87 -16.20
N ALA A 450 -17.33 -19.06 -17.51
CA ALA A 450 -18.41 -19.39 -18.45
C ALA A 450 -19.03 -20.76 -18.17
N ASP A 451 -18.27 -21.69 -17.59
CA ASP A 451 -18.74 -23.01 -17.19
C ASP A 451 -19.41 -23.01 -15.81
N ALA A 452 -18.98 -22.13 -14.89
CA ALA A 452 -19.61 -21.92 -13.59
C ALA A 452 -20.99 -21.21 -13.70
N LEU A 453 -21.16 -20.30 -14.66
CA LEU A 453 -22.41 -19.58 -14.87
C LEU A 453 -23.48 -20.48 -15.54
N SER A 454 -24.62 -20.65 -14.87
CA SER A 454 -25.76 -21.43 -15.37
C SER A 454 -27.05 -20.59 -15.47
N PRO A 455 -27.60 -20.36 -16.69
CA PRO A 455 -27.10 -20.82 -17.97
C PRO A 455 -25.87 -20.02 -18.44
N ARG A 456 -25.03 -20.67 -19.27
CA ARG A 456 -23.90 -20.02 -19.93
C ARG A 456 -24.36 -18.77 -20.70
N PRO A 457 -23.64 -17.63 -20.64
CA PRO A 457 -24.00 -16.42 -21.37
C PRO A 457 -24.13 -16.69 -22.87
N GLY A 458 -25.16 -16.12 -23.51
CA GLY A 458 -25.46 -16.36 -24.93
C GLY A 458 -24.41 -15.80 -25.91
N ASP A 459 -23.62 -14.84 -25.46
CA ASP A 459 -22.49 -14.24 -26.17
C ASP A 459 -21.12 -14.82 -25.74
N ALA A 460 -21.11 -15.83 -24.86
CA ALA A 460 -19.88 -16.51 -24.48
C ALA A 460 -19.23 -17.17 -25.72
N PRO A 461 -17.89 -17.12 -25.87
CA PRO A 461 -17.22 -17.79 -26.97
C PRO A 461 -17.46 -19.31 -26.95
N ASP A 462 -17.36 -19.92 -28.13
CA ASP A 462 -17.49 -21.38 -28.31
C ASP A 462 -16.50 -22.13 -27.40
N PRO A 463 -16.96 -23.02 -26.50
CA PRO A 463 -16.10 -23.76 -25.59
C PRO A 463 -15.04 -24.61 -26.29
N ASP A 464 -15.32 -25.18 -27.45
CA ASP A 464 -14.32 -25.99 -28.18
C ASP A 464 -13.19 -25.11 -28.71
N ARG A 465 -13.52 -23.89 -29.15
CA ARG A 465 -12.53 -22.90 -29.56
C ARG A 465 -11.69 -22.42 -28.38
N ILE A 466 -12.29 -22.15 -27.22
CA ILE A 466 -11.54 -21.77 -26.02
C ILE A 466 -10.56 -22.88 -25.65
N ARG A 467 -10.99 -24.15 -25.65
CA ARG A 467 -10.14 -25.30 -25.35
C ARG A 467 -8.96 -25.41 -26.32
N GLN A 468 -9.18 -25.19 -27.62
CA GLN A 468 -8.12 -25.16 -28.64
C GLN A 468 -7.10 -24.04 -28.38
N GLU A 469 -7.55 -22.86 -27.97
CA GLU A 469 -6.67 -21.71 -27.68
C GLU A 469 -5.84 -21.90 -26.40
N LEU A 470 -6.33 -22.71 -25.44
CA LEU A 470 -5.65 -23.08 -24.20
C LEU A 470 -4.72 -24.30 -24.35
N ASP A 471 -4.76 -25.00 -25.48
CA ASP A 471 -3.92 -26.18 -25.73
C ASP A 471 -2.54 -25.76 -26.26
N PRO A 472 -1.42 -25.96 -25.52
CA PRO A 472 -0.10 -25.59 -25.99
C PRO A 472 0.40 -26.46 -27.16
N ASP A 473 -0.14 -27.66 -27.36
CA ASP A 473 0.26 -28.57 -28.43
C ASP A 473 -0.47 -28.30 -29.75
N GLN A 474 -1.55 -27.51 -29.70
CA GLN A 474 -2.25 -27.03 -30.88
C GLN A 474 -1.49 -25.87 -31.54
N GLU A 475 -0.90 -26.11 -32.71
CA GLU A 475 -0.21 -25.05 -33.47
C GLU A 475 -1.16 -23.89 -33.78
N GLY A 476 -0.66 -22.66 -33.56
CA GLY A 476 -1.41 -21.42 -33.75
C GLY A 476 -2.31 -21.00 -32.58
N SER A 477 -2.44 -21.81 -31.52
CA SER A 477 -3.17 -21.42 -30.31
C SER A 477 -2.45 -20.32 -29.52
N LEU A 478 -3.18 -19.61 -28.67
CA LEU A 478 -2.60 -18.67 -27.72
C LEU A 478 -1.58 -19.34 -26.77
N ALA A 479 -1.91 -20.50 -26.20
CA ALA A 479 -1.00 -21.24 -25.32
C ALA A 479 0.28 -21.68 -26.03
N HIS A 480 0.18 -22.13 -27.29
CA HIS A 480 1.33 -22.47 -28.13
C HIS A 480 2.21 -21.25 -28.38
N THR A 481 1.59 -20.11 -28.68
CA THR A 481 2.29 -18.84 -28.91
C THR A 481 3.03 -18.39 -27.65
N VAL A 482 2.40 -18.44 -26.48
CA VAL A 482 3.05 -18.12 -25.19
C VAL A 482 4.24 -19.03 -24.93
N ARG A 483 4.11 -20.34 -25.20
CA ARG A 483 5.21 -21.31 -25.07
C ARG A 483 6.39 -20.96 -26.00
N ALA A 484 6.10 -20.62 -27.25
CA ALA A 484 7.12 -20.26 -28.23
C ALA A 484 7.85 -18.96 -27.84
N VAL A 485 7.11 -17.92 -27.45
CA VAL A 485 7.69 -16.65 -27.00
C VAL A 485 8.47 -16.82 -25.69
N THR A 486 7.99 -17.67 -24.77
CA THR A 486 8.71 -18.01 -23.53
C THR A 486 10.09 -18.61 -23.83
N ALA A 487 10.16 -19.55 -24.78
CA ALA A 487 11.44 -20.12 -25.22
C ALA A 487 12.37 -19.07 -25.83
N GLN A 488 11.84 -18.16 -26.66
CA GLN A 488 12.62 -17.06 -27.23
C GLN A 488 13.18 -16.11 -26.16
N VAL A 489 12.35 -15.75 -25.16
CA VAL A 489 12.78 -14.90 -24.04
C VAL A 489 13.89 -15.59 -23.24
N ARG A 490 13.74 -16.89 -22.94
CA ARG A 490 14.77 -17.68 -22.25
C ARG A 490 16.08 -17.71 -23.04
N ASP A 491 16.02 -17.93 -24.35
CA ASP A 491 17.19 -17.96 -25.22
C ASP A 491 17.88 -16.59 -25.33
N SER A 492 17.11 -15.49 -25.29
CA SER A 492 17.65 -14.12 -25.23
C SER A 492 18.22 -13.80 -23.85
N ALA A 493 17.58 -14.25 -22.77
CA ALA A 493 18.05 -14.05 -21.40
C ALA A 493 19.41 -14.69 -21.16
N ALA A 494 19.68 -15.85 -21.76
CA ALA A 494 20.98 -16.52 -21.69
C ALA A 494 22.14 -15.74 -22.36
N LYS A 495 21.86 -14.71 -23.17
CA LYS A 495 22.86 -13.90 -23.87
C LYS A 495 23.28 -12.63 -23.14
N VAL A 496 22.54 -12.25 -22.09
CA VAL A 496 22.80 -11.08 -21.26
C VAL A 496 23.18 -11.49 -19.85
N PRO A 497 23.85 -10.63 -19.05
CA PRO A 497 24.12 -10.91 -17.65
C PRO A 497 22.86 -11.27 -16.85
N GLN A 498 22.92 -12.40 -16.17
CA GLN A 498 21.88 -12.88 -15.25
C GLN A 498 22.41 -12.87 -13.81
N PRO A 499 21.54 -12.80 -12.78
CA PRO A 499 21.96 -13.02 -11.40
C PRO A 499 22.68 -14.36 -11.25
N ASP A 500 23.77 -14.37 -10.50
CA ASP A 500 24.47 -15.60 -10.15
C ASP A 500 23.63 -16.39 -9.14
N ASP A 501 23.25 -17.60 -9.53
CA ASP A 501 22.48 -18.55 -8.74
C ASP A 501 23.35 -19.70 -8.18
N THR A 502 24.66 -19.69 -8.43
CA THR A 502 25.59 -20.74 -8.00
C THR A 502 26.07 -20.58 -6.55
N LEU A 503 26.00 -19.36 -6.02
CA LEU A 503 26.42 -19.01 -4.67
C LEU A 503 25.29 -18.31 -3.89
N SER A 504 25.45 -18.23 -2.57
CA SER A 504 24.52 -17.50 -1.71
C SER A 504 24.98 -16.04 -1.57
N TYR A 505 24.06 -15.11 -1.86
CA TYR A 505 24.27 -13.67 -1.81
C TYR A 505 23.37 -13.02 -0.75
N ALA A 506 23.76 -11.84 -0.25
CA ALA A 506 22.97 -11.13 0.76
C ALA A 506 21.63 -10.61 0.20
N GLY A 507 21.54 -10.38 -1.10
CA GLY A 507 20.29 -10.08 -1.79
C GLY A 507 20.38 -10.19 -3.32
N ALA A 508 19.25 -9.97 -3.99
CA ALA A 508 19.14 -10.07 -5.46
C ALA A 508 20.04 -9.09 -6.21
N HIS A 509 20.37 -7.94 -5.61
CA HIS A 509 21.29 -6.97 -6.20
C HIS A 509 22.73 -7.50 -6.26
N ASP A 510 23.21 -8.10 -5.17
CA ASP A 510 24.57 -8.65 -5.11
C ASP A 510 24.73 -9.86 -6.04
N ALA A 511 23.70 -10.71 -6.12
CA ALA A 511 23.65 -11.80 -7.09
C ALA A 511 23.73 -11.27 -8.54
N LEU A 512 23.01 -10.18 -8.85
CA LEU A 512 23.09 -9.53 -10.16
C LEU A 512 24.48 -8.94 -10.43
N LEU A 513 25.09 -8.25 -9.47
CA LEU A 513 26.44 -7.71 -9.62
C LEU A 513 27.48 -8.81 -9.85
N ALA A 514 27.41 -9.91 -9.11
CA ALA A 514 28.29 -11.06 -9.30
C ALA A 514 28.14 -11.67 -10.70
N GLY A 515 26.91 -11.84 -11.17
CA GLY A 515 26.63 -12.33 -12.51
C GLY A 515 27.09 -11.39 -13.63
N ILE A 516 27.02 -10.07 -13.42
CA ILE A 516 27.61 -9.06 -14.33
C ILE A 516 29.12 -9.21 -14.42
N ASN A 517 29.80 -9.37 -13.29
CA ASN A 517 31.25 -9.54 -13.25
C ASN A 517 31.68 -10.84 -13.93
N ALA A 518 31.00 -11.97 -13.64
CA ALA A 518 31.27 -13.25 -14.27
C ALA A 518 31.08 -13.20 -15.80
N PHE A 519 30.03 -12.50 -16.28
CA PHE A 519 29.82 -12.30 -17.71
C PHE A 519 30.95 -11.48 -18.34
N ALA A 520 31.37 -10.39 -17.69
CA ALA A 520 32.44 -9.52 -18.18
C ALA A 520 33.79 -10.26 -18.25
N GLU A 521 34.12 -11.05 -17.24
CA GLU A 521 35.32 -11.89 -17.19
C GLU A 521 35.30 -12.94 -18.32
N ALA A 522 34.18 -13.63 -18.52
CA ALA A 522 34.02 -14.62 -19.59
C ALA A 522 34.16 -14.01 -21.00
N ARG A 523 33.88 -12.72 -21.16
CA ARG A 523 34.06 -11.95 -22.40
C ARG A 523 35.44 -11.30 -22.53
N GLY A 524 36.34 -11.52 -21.57
CA GLY A 524 37.70 -11.00 -21.58
C GLY A 524 37.77 -9.48 -21.42
N LEU A 525 36.93 -8.88 -20.57
CA LEU A 525 37.03 -7.47 -20.24
C LEU A 525 38.39 -7.16 -19.59
N VAL A 526 39.01 -6.05 -19.99
CA VAL A 526 40.35 -5.64 -19.53
C VAL A 526 40.36 -5.38 -18.01
N GLU A 527 41.45 -5.77 -17.34
CA GLU A 527 41.64 -5.56 -15.90
C GLU A 527 41.46 -4.08 -15.52
N GLY A 528 40.69 -3.83 -14.45
CA GLY A 528 40.33 -2.50 -13.98
C GLY A 528 39.12 -1.86 -14.68
N ALA A 529 38.71 -2.33 -15.86
CA ALA A 529 37.47 -1.87 -16.50
C ALA A 529 36.25 -2.58 -15.89
N THR A 530 35.11 -1.90 -15.83
CA THR A 530 33.87 -2.44 -15.22
C THR A 530 32.70 -2.39 -16.18
N LEU A 531 32.03 -3.53 -16.39
CA LEU A 531 30.74 -3.59 -17.09
C LEU A 531 29.64 -3.08 -16.16
N LYS A 532 28.84 -2.12 -16.61
CA LYS A 532 27.78 -1.49 -15.83
C LYS A 532 26.45 -1.55 -16.57
N ALA A 533 25.42 -2.03 -15.87
CA ALA A 533 24.04 -1.88 -16.28
C ALA A 533 23.57 -0.44 -16.02
N VAL A 534 22.96 0.19 -17.01
CA VAL A 534 22.40 1.53 -16.92
C VAL A 534 20.92 1.47 -17.31
N PRO A 535 19.99 1.86 -16.41
CA PRO A 535 18.56 1.85 -16.69
C PRO A 535 18.21 2.66 -17.96
N ARG A 536 17.28 2.14 -18.75
CA ARG A 536 16.64 2.91 -19.83
C ARG A 536 15.56 3.82 -19.25
N HIS A 537 15.06 4.75 -20.07
CA HIS A 537 13.93 5.58 -19.67
C HIS A 537 12.73 4.69 -19.26
N PRO A 538 12.12 4.96 -18.10
CA PRO A 538 11.01 4.16 -17.61
C PRO A 538 9.77 4.34 -18.48
N TYR A 539 8.84 3.41 -18.36
CA TYR A 539 7.47 3.62 -18.79
C TYR A 539 6.72 4.36 -17.69
N TRP A 540 5.90 5.33 -18.09
CA TRP A 540 5.09 6.15 -17.21
C TRP A 540 3.63 5.78 -17.33
N GLN A 541 2.93 5.80 -16.20
CA GLN A 541 1.49 5.60 -16.12
C GLN A 541 0.90 6.62 -15.15
N ALA A 542 -0.24 7.21 -15.47
CA ALA A 542 -0.87 8.15 -14.54
C ALA A 542 -1.36 7.42 -13.27
N ASN A 543 -1.19 8.05 -12.12
CA ASN A 543 -1.68 7.53 -10.84
C ASN A 543 -3.20 7.61 -10.75
N ASP A 544 -3.82 6.81 -9.88
CA ASP A 544 -5.22 7.00 -9.52
C ASP A 544 -5.39 8.34 -8.76
N PRO A 545 -6.55 9.03 -8.87
CA PRO A 545 -6.80 10.22 -8.05
C PRO A 545 -6.74 9.87 -6.55
N VAL A 546 -6.20 10.76 -5.74
CA VAL A 546 -6.06 10.60 -4.28
C VAL A 546 -7.09 11.46 -3.55
N VAL A 547 -7.74 10.88 -2.54
CA VAL A 547 -8.62 11.60 -1.61
C VAL A 547 -7.93 11.75 -0.26
N SER A 548 -7.90 12.96 0.28
CA SER A 548 -7.49 13.24 1.66
C SER A 548 -8.68 13.70 2.50
N LEU A 549 -8.74 13.26 3.75
CA LEU A 549 -9.81 13.53 4.71
C LEU A 549 -9.23 14.18 5.97
N SER A 550 -9.95 15.13 6.56
CA SER A 550 -9.63 15.73 7.87
C SER A 550 -10.74 15.48 8.89
N GLY A 551 -10.41 15.44 10.18
CA GLY A 551 -11.39 15.33 11.27
C GLY A 551 -11.66 13.90 11.72
N VAL A 552 -10.94 12.91 11.18
CA VAL A 552 -11.02 11.49 11.56
C VAL A 552 -9.63 10.94 11.88
N LEU A 553 -9.54 10.13 12.95
CA LEU A 553 -8.31 9.46 13.34
C LEU A 553 -8.31 8.02 12.81
N PRO A 554 -7.15 7.48 12.38
CA PRO A 554 -7.03 6.06 12.04
C PRO A 554 -7.25 5.18 13.28
N PRO A 555 -7.51 3.88 13.09
CA PRO A 555 -7.30 2.87 14.11
C PRO A 555 -5.93 3.00 14.77
N ALA A 556 -5.87 2.82 16.09
CA ALA A 556 -4.63 2.95 16.86
C ALA A 556 -3.52 2.01 16.34
N ASP A 557 -3.89 0.88 15.75
CA ASP A 557 -3.00 -0.14 15.23
C ASP A 557 -2.49 0.13 13.81
N ALA A 558 -3.17 0.99 13.04
CA ALA A 558 -2.69 1.57 11.79
C ALA A 558 -1.70 2.72 12.04
N THR A 559 -1.53 3.14 13.30
CA THR A 559 -0.54 4.13 13.70
C THR A 559 0.74 3.44 14.14
N VAL A 560 1.87 4.01 13.74
CA VAL A 560 3.19 3.48 14.05
C VAL A 560 3.82 4.41 15.09
N PRO A 561 3.68 4.13 16.40
CA PRO A 561 4.50 4.81 17.38
C PRO A 561 5.95 4.31 17.22
N ASP A 562 6.89 5.25 17.17
CA ASP A 562 8.33 4.97 17.22
C ASP A 562 8.80 4.62 18.64
N GLU A 563 7.92 4.74 19.64
CA GLU A 563 8.21 4.42 21.03
C GLU A 563 8.01 2.92 21.33
N PRO A 564 8.97 2.27 22.01
CA PRO A 564 8.82 0.87 22.41
C PRO A 564 7.73 0.72 23.48
N LEU A 565 6.99 -0.37 23.42
CA LEU A 565 5.90 -0.69 24.33
C LEU A 565 6.45 -1.19 25.68
N PRO A 566 6.21 -0.50 26.80
CA PRO A 566 6.65 -0.98 28.11
C PRO A 566 5.92 -2.29 28.51
N VAL A 567 6.68 -3.34 28.79
CA VAL A 567 6.17 -4.65 29.23
C VAL A 567 6.50 -4.89 30.71
N ARG A 568 5.73 -5.75 31.37
CA ARG A 568 5.86 -6.02 32.82
C ARG A 568 6.31 -7.45 33.09
N PRO A 569 7.52 -7.69 33.63
CA PRO A 569 8.01 -9.04 33.86
C PRO A 569 7.45 -9.66 35.14
N LEU A 570 7.08 -10.94 35.07
CA LEU A 570 6.67 -11.78 36.19
C LEU A 570 7.77 -12.82 36.43
N THR A 571 8.71 -12.48 37.32
CA THR A 571 9.84 -13.35 37.68
C THR A 571 10.08 -13.36 39.17
N ASP A 572 10.56 -14.50 39.68
CA ASP A 572 10.78 -14.73 41.11
C ASP A 572 11.78 -13.75 41.76
N ASP A 573 12.67 -13.15 40.96
CA ASP A 573 13.78 -12.31 41.43
C ASP A 573 13.53 -10.78 41.27
N GLY A 574 12.33 -10.35 40.86
CA GLY A 574 12.02 -8.96 40.53
C GLY A 574 11.09 -8.25 41.53
N PRO A 575 10.97 -6.90 41.48
CA PRO A 575 9.91 -6.20 42.20
C PRO A 575 8.52 -6.69 41.75
N ALA A 576 7.50 -6.54 42.60
CA ALA A 576 6.13 -6.85 42.20
C ALA A 576 5.68 -5.86 41.11
N PHE A 577 5.68 -6.30 39.84
CA PHE A 577 5.31 -5.44 38.71
C PHE A 577 3.79 -5.34 38.50
N LEU A 578 3.01 -6.32 38.98
CA LEU A 578 1.54 -6.22 38.98
C LEU A 578 1.05 -5.40 40.17
N VAL A 579 -0.05 -4.69 39.96
CA VAL A 579 -0.76 -3.97 41.00
C VAL A 579 -1.42 -4.95 41.96
N GLY A 580 -0.86 -5.06 43.18
CA GLY A 580 -1.41 -5.91 44.24
C GLY A 580 -2.36 -5.17 45.20
N ALA A 581 -2.27 -3.84 45.26
CA ALA A 581 -3.07 -3.02 46.15
C ALA A 581 -3.20 -1.56 45.67
N VAL A 582 -4.28 -0.90 46.10
CA VAL A 582 -4.47 0.56 45.99
C VAL A 582 -4.61 1.16 47.39
N THR A 583 -4.01 2.31 47.63
CA THR A 583 -4.09 3.02 48.91
C THR A 583 -5.01 4.23 48.78
N VAL A 584 -6.12 4.22 49.52
CA VAL A 584 -7.10 5.30 49.56
C VAL A 584 -7.12 5.86 50.98
N THR A 585 -6.84 7.16 51.14
CA THR A 585 -6.84 7.85 52.44
C THR A 585 -6.03 7.13 53.55
N GLY A 586 -4.93 6.49 53.17
CA GLY A 586 -4.06 5.74 54.09
C GLY A 586 -4.52 4.30 54.38
N THR A 587 -5.64 3.87 53.80
CA THR A 587 -6.12 2.48 53.87
C THR A 587 -5.69 1.72 52.62
N THR A 588 -4.96 0.62 52.81
CA THR A 588 -4.56 -0.27 51.72
C THR A 588 -5.69 -1.26 51.41
N ILE A 589 -6.10 -1.32 50.15
CA ILE A 589 -7.18 -2.15 49.65
C ILE A 589 -6.58 -3.18 48.69
N THR A 590 -6.92 -4.46 48.89
CA THR A 590 -6.49 -5.59 48.07
C THR A 590 -7.70 -6.32 47.48
N ALA A 591 -7.52 -6.98 46.35
CA ALA A 591 -8.54 -7.82 45.73
C ALA A 591 -8.01 -9.24 45.52
N THR A 592 -8.88 -10.25 45.59
CA THR A 592 -8.55 -11.64 45.28
C THR A 592 -9.81 -12.33 44.77
N PRO A 593 -9.78 -13.06 43.63
CA PRO A 593 -10.95 -13.73 43.10
C PRO A 593 -11.65 -14.60 44.15
N GLY A 594 -12.96 -14.40 44.32
CA GLY A 594 -13.78 -15.14 45.29
C GLY A 594 -13.62 -14.74 46.76
N GLN A 595 -12.86 -13.68 47.06
CA GLN A 595 -12.68 -13.17 48.41
C GLN A 595 -13.05 -11.68 48.52
N GLY A 596 -13.64 -11.31 49.65
CA GLY A 596 -13.98 -9.92 49.95
C GLY A 596 -14.91 -9.29 48.90
N PRO A 597 -14.55 -8.14 48.30
CA PRO A 597 -15.39 -7.42 47.34
C PRO A 597 -15.38 -8.01 45.93
N MET A 598 -14.45 -8.92 45.61
CA MET A 598 -14.25 -9.46 44.26
C MET A 598 -14.99 -10.79 44.10
N PRO A 599 -15.84 -10.95 43.05
CA PRO A 599 -16.54 -12.20 42.80
C PRO A 599 -15.57 -13.33 42.44
N ALA A 600 -16.02 -14.58 42.65
CA ALA A 600 -15.33 -15.74 42.10
C ALA A 600 -15.45 -15.75 40.57
N VAL A 601 -14.39 -16.18 39.90
CA VAL A 601 -14.41 -16.47 38.46
C VAL A 601 -14.35 -18.00 38.32
N PRO A 602 -15.30 -18.64 37.63
CA PRO A 602 -15.32 -20.10 37.51
C PRO A 602 -14.13 -20.61 36.69
N GLY A 603 -13.67 -21.83 36.98
CA GLY A 603 -12.70 -22.54 36.13
C GLY A 603 -11.27 -22.00 36.09
N LEU A 604 -10.84 -21.14 37.03
CA LEU A 604 -9.49 -20.56 37.05
C LEU A 604 -8.36 -21.60 37.12
N ASP A 605 -8.60 -22.76 37.74
CA ASP A 605 -7.60 -23.83 37.90
C ASP A 605 -7.16 -24.45 36.56
N ALA A 606 -7.96 -24.29 35.49
CA ALA A 606 -7.64 -24.77 34.15
C ALA A 606 -6.86 -23.76 33.29
N LEU A 607 -6.59 -22.57 33.83
CA LEU A 607 -5.95 -21.46 33.13
C LEU A 607 -4.51 -21.25 33.62
N PRO A 608 -3.69 -20.43 32.93
CA PRO A 608 -2.36 -20.11 33.43
C PRO A 608 -2.38 -19.48 34.84
N GLN A 609 -1.46 -19.92 35.69
CA GLN A 609 -1.41 -19.59 37.13
C GLN A 609 -1.28 -18.09 37.44
N GLU A 610 -0.84 -17.27 36.48
CA GLU A 610 -0.69 -15.82 36.65
C GLU A 610 -2.03 -15.06 36.50
N ILE A 611 -3.05 -15.69 35.90
CA ILE A 611 -4.35 -15.05 35.61
C ILE A 611 -5.07 -14.53 36.87
N PRO A 612 -5.17 -15.27 38.00
CA PRO A 612 -5.82 -14.75 39.20
C PRO A 612 -5.25 -13.42 39.69
N ALA A 613 -3.93 -13.20 39.55
CA ALA A 613 -3.28 -11.95 39.93
C ALA A 613 -3.61 -10.81 38.94
N LEU A 614 -3.68 -11.11 37.63
CA LEU A 614 -4.11 -10.13 36.61
C LEU A 614 -5.57 -9.71 36.77
N LEU A 615 -6.45 -10.63 37.17
CA LEU A 615 -7.85 -10.31 37.47
C LEU A 615 -7.98 -9.44 38.73
N ALA A 616 -7.17 -9.73 39.76
CA ALA A 616 -7.12 -8.91 40.97
C ALA A 616 -6.61 -7.49 40.68
N GLU A 617 -5.56 -7.36 39.86
CA GLU A 617 -5.06 -6.08 39.36
C GLU A 617 -6.16 -5.29 38.65
N TYR A 618 -6.84 -5.88 37.67
CA TYR A 618 -7.95 -5.23 36.97
C TYR A 618 -9.00 -4.70 37.96
N PHE A 619 -9.36 -5.52 38.95
CA PHE A 619 -10.40 -5.16 39.91
C PHE A 619 -10.04 -3.89 40.71
N LEU A 620 -8.74 -3.67 40.96
CA LEU A 620 -8.19 -2.49 41.65
C LEU A 620 -8.00 -1.28 40.73
N LEU A 621 -7.98 -1.47 39.42
CA LEU A 621 -7.76 -0.43 38.41
C LEU A 621 -9.07 0.18 37.85
N ASP A 622 -10.20 -0.54 37.96
CA ASP A 622 -11.48 -0.09 37.40
C ASP A 622 -12.30 0.73 38.42
N PRO A 623 -12.57 2.03 38.16
CA PRO A 623 -13.41 2.86 39.02
C PRO A 623 -14.82 2.30 39.25
N GLY A 624 -15.33 1.48 38.32
CA GLY A 624 -16.62 0.81 38.40
C GLY A 624 -16.73 -0.18 39.57
N ASN A 625 -15.60 -0.62 40.13
CA ASN A 625 -15.57 -1.50 41.31
C ASN A 625 -15.61 -0.73 42.64
N ALA A 626 -15.49 0.60 42.63
CA ALA A 626 -15.44 1.43 43.84
C ALA A 626 -16.62 1.20 44.81
N PRO A 627 -17.89 0.98 44.39
CA PRO A 627 -18.98 0.66 45.31
C PRO A 627 -18.78 -0.66 46.08
N ALA A 628 -18.23 -1.70 45.42
CA ALA A 628 -17.95 -2.98 46.07
C ALA A 628 -16.76 -2.86 47.03
N LEU A 629 -15.70 -2.14 46.62
CA LEU A 629 -14.55 -1.85 47.49
C LEU A 629 -14.96 -1.03 48.72
N ALA A 630 -15.86 -0.05 48.55
CA ALA A 630 -16.42 0.74 49.65
C ALA A 630 -17.21 -0.13 50.63
N ALA A 631 -18.02 -1.06 50.13
CA ALA A 631 -18.79 -1.98 50.97
C ALA A 631 -17.88 -2.89 51.82
N ALA A 632 -16.72 -3.29 51.29
CA ALA A 632 -15.76 -4.12 52.02
C ALA A 632 -14.88 -3.35 53.01
N THR A 633 -14.60 -2.07 52.76
CA THR A 633 -13.63 -1.27 53.54
C THR A 633 -14.28 -0.27 54.49
N GLY A 634 -15.53 0.14 54.22
CA GLY A 634 -16.23 1.20 54.95
C GLY A 634 -15.88 2.63 54.52
N LEU A 635 -15.01 2.80 53.52
CA LEU A 635 -14.66 4.11 52.97
C LEU A 635 -15.75 4.64 52.01
N PRO A 636 -15.85 5.96 51.78
CA PRO A 636 -16.78 6.53 50.80
C PRO A 636 -16.46 6.08 49.37
N ALA A 637 -17.43 5.53 48.65
CA ALA A 637 -17.25 5.05 47.27
C ALA A 637 -16.74 6.15 46.31
N GLY A 638 -17.15 7.40 46.51
CA GLY A 638 -16.67 8.54 45.71
C GLY A 638 -15.17 8.82 45.89
N GLU A 639 -14.63 8.62 47.10
CA GLU A 639 -13.18 8.79 47.35
C GLU A 639 -12.38 7.68 46.70
N ILE A 640 -12.84 6.42 46.82
CA ILE A 640 -12.21 5.29 46.15
C ILE A 640 -12.23 5.48 44.63
N SER A 641 -13.39 5.84 44.07
CA SER A 641 -13.55 6.07 42.64
C SER A 641 -12.63 7.18 42.13
N ALA A 642 -12.50 8.30 42.86
CA ALA A 642 -11.63 9.41 42.48
C ALA A 642 -10.14 9.02 42.51
N VAL A 643 -9.70 8.23 43.49
CA VAL A 643 -8.31 7.73 43.53
C VAL A 643 -8.04 6.76 42.39
N ILE A 644 -8.95 5.81 42.17
CA ILE A 644 -8.77 4.79 41.11
C ILE A 644 -8.76 5.46 39.73
N ALA A 645 -9.74 6.34 39.44
CA ALA A 645 -9.86 7.03 38.15
C ALA A 645 -8.71 7.99 37.84
N ALA A 646 -7.94 8.41 38.84
CA ALA A 646 -6.78 9.26 38.64
C ALA A 646 -5.53 8.47 38.22
N HIS A 647 -5.52 7.14 38.43
CA HIS A 647 -4.41 6.23 38.12
C HIS A 647 -3.02 6.79 38.44
N ARG A 648 -2.86 7.44 39.60
CA ARG A 648 -1.56 8.02 39.98
C ARG A 648 -0.66 6.90 40.49
N PRO A 649 0.54 6.68 39.91
CA PRO A 649 1.42 5.57 40.32
C PRO A 649 1.68 5.49 41.84
N ALA A 650 1.74 6.64 42.52
CA ALA A 650 1.99 6.72 43.97
C ALA A 650 0.85 6.13 44.84
N ASP A 651 -0.36 5.98 44.30
CA ASP A 651 -1.49 5.42 45.03
C ASP A 651 -1.50 3.88 44.98
N TYR A 652 -0.64 3.25 44.17
CA TYR A 652 -0.64 1.80 43.93
C TYR A 652 0.62 1.09 44.43
N THR A 653 0.47 -0.15 44.86
CA THR A 653 1.59 -1.07 45.10
C THR A 653 1.79 -1.93 43.86
N GLY A 654 2.77 -1.58 43.02
CA GLY A 654 3.08 -2.24 41.76
C GLY A 654 3.34 -1.22 40.64
N THR A 655 3.41 -1.69 39.39
CA THR A 655 3.56 -0.83 38.21
C THR A 655 2.27 -0.85 37.40
N LEU A 656 1.72 0.33 37.13
CA LEU A 656 0.53 0.47 36.29
C LEU A 656 0.77 -0.05 34.87
N PRO A 657 -0.23 -0.67 34.22
CA PRO A 657 -0.11 -1.06 32.82
C PRO A 657 0.04 0.16 31.91
N ALA A 658 0.77 0.01 30.81
CA ALA A 658 1.02 1.11 29.87
C ALA A 658 -0.22 1.51 29.04
N LEU A 659 -1.18 0.58 28.87
CA LEU A 659 -2.40 0.77 28.09
C LEU A 659 -3.64 0.41 28.92
N GLY A 660 -4.82 0.85 28.47
CA GLY A 660 -6.12 0.41 29.01
C GLY A 660 -6.60 1.12 30.29
N LEU A 661 -5.96 2.24 30.69
CA LEU A 661 -6.34 3.05 31.85
C LEU A 661 -7.25 4.24 31.52
N GLN A 662 -7.41 4.56 30.24
CA GLN A 662 -8.21 5.69 29.80
C GLN A 662 -9.70 5.50 30.14
N ALA A 663 -10.40 6.60 30.39
CA ALA A 663 -11.85 6.56 30.53
C ALA A 663 -12.50 6.07 29.22
N TRP A 664 -13.54 5.25 29.35
CA TRP A 664 -14.23 4.69 28.19
C TRP A 664 -14.91 5.79 27.35
N THR A 665 -14.78 5.66 26.04
CA THR A 665 -15.51 6.40 25.01
C THR A 665 -15.96 5.39 23.96
N GLN A 666 -17.06 5.67 23.25
CA GLN A 666 -17.39 4.86 22.08
C GLN A 666 -16.24 4.91 21.07
N PRO A 667 -15.86 3.78 20.48
CA PRO A 667 -14.84 3.77 19.45
C PRO A 667 -15.41 4.31 18.13
N TRP A 668 -14.61 5.12 17.45
CA TRP A 668 -14.81 5.52 16.06
C TRP A 668 -13.42 5.63 15.41
N GLN A 669 -13.09 4.65 14.60
CA GLN A 669 -11.75 4.49 14.00
C GLN A 669 -11.89 4.08 12.52
N PRO A 670 -12.14 5.04 11.61
CA PRO A 670 -12.30 4.75 10.18
C PRO A 670 -11.10 4.04 9.56
N LEU A 671 -11.35 2.88 8.97
CA LEU A 671 -10.36 2.00 8.34
C LEU A 671 -10.55 1.89 6.84
N ILE A 672 -11.79 1.94 6.34
CA ILE A 672 -12.11 1.70 4.92
C ILE A 672 -12.94 2.86 4.39
N MET A 673 -12.65 3.27 3.16
CA MET A 673 -13.45 4.19 2.35
C MET A 673 -14.05 3.42 1.18
N GLU A 674 -15.38 3.41 1.09
CA GLU A 674 -16.09 3.03 -0.13
C GLU A 674 -16.42 4.28 -0.93
N TRP A 675 -16.29 4.17 -2.25
CA TRP A 675 -16.56 5.29 -3.12
C TRP A 675 -17.22 4.85 -4.42
N LYS A 676 -18.04 5.75 -4.94
CA LYS A 676 -18.68 5.66 -6.24
C LYS A 676 -18.54 6.99 -6.96
N VAL A 677 -17.93 6.93 -8.13
CA VAL A 677 -17.59 8.08 -8.95
C VAL A 677 -18.30 7.96 -10.29
N ALA A 678 -18.96 9.04 -10.69
CA ALA A 678 -19.45 9.19 -12.04
C ALA A 678 -18.34 9.77 -12.92
N TYR A 679 -17.85 8.98 -13.88
CA TYR A 679 -16.91 9.38 -14.91
C TYR A 679 -17.65 9.73 -16.21
N ARG A 680 -17.34 10.90 -16.77
CA ARG A 680 -17.82 11.34 -18.08
C ARG A 680 -16.65 11.49 -19.02
N HIS A 681 -16.58 10.59 -20.00
CA HIS A 681 -15.52 10.59 -21.00
C HIS A 681 -15.64 11.79 -21.96
N ILE A 682 -14.52 12.49 -22.17
CA ILE A 682 -14.40 13.60 -23.12
C ILE A 682 -13.51 13.12 -24.28
N PRO A 683 -14.07 12.83 -25.47
CA PRO A 683 -13.28 12.35 -26.59
C PRO A 683 -12.25 13.40 -27.04
N TYR A 684 -11.18 12.97 -27.69
CA TYR A 684 -10.16 13.90 -28.18
C TYR A 684 -10.72 14.90 -29.21
N THR A 685 -11.64 14.42 -30.05
CA THR A 685 -12.33 15.22 -31.08
C THR A 685 -13.82 14.87 -31.16
N VAL A 686 -14.64 15.88 -31.43
CA VAL A 686 -16.04 15.72 -31.86
C VAL A 686 -16.17 16.27 -33.28
N GLY A 687 -16.39 15.39 -34.25
CA GLY A 687 -16.28 15.73 -35.67
C GLY A 687 -14.85 16.20 -36.00
N THR A 688 -14.69 17.44 -36.46
CA THR A 688 -13.37 18.06 -36.74
C THR A 688 -12.86 18.95 -35.61
N ARG A 689 -13.65 19.17 -34.55
CA ARG A 689 -13.29 20.04 -33.43
C ARG A 689 -12.50 19.27 -32.39
N ARG A 690 -11.38 19.83 -31.95
CA ARG A 690 -10.60 19.30 -30.81
C ARG A 690 -11.25 19.71 -29.49
N CYS A 691 -11.43 18.74 -28.61
CA CYS A 691 -11.90 18.96 -27.24
C CYS A 691 -10.74 19.22 -26.28
N TRP A 692 -9.51 18.84 -26.66
CA TRP A 692 -8.32 19.03 -25.85
C TRP A 692 -7.24 19.78 -26.64
N THR A 693 -6.51 20.64 -25.95
CA THR A 693 -5.33 21.35 -26.47
C THR A 693 -4.17 21.22 -25.50
N PHE A 694 -2.99 20.90 -26.00
CA PHE A 694 -1.77 20.89 -25.21
C PHE A 694 -1.20 22.32 -25.14
N ASP A 695 -1.03 22.85 -23.93
CA ASP A 695 -0.55 24.23 -23.69
C ASP A 695 0.99 24.35 -23.62
N GLY A 696 1.70 23.24 -23.82
CA GLY A 696 3.15 23.13 -23.66
C GLY A 696 3.55 22.43 -22.35
N THR A 697 2.64 22.33 -21.39
CA THR A 697 2.84 21.66 -20.10
C THR A 697 1.83 20.55 -19.85
N ASP A 698 0.54 20.80 -20.13
CA ASP A 698 -0.53 19.81 -19.97
C ASP A 698 -1.65 20.02 -21.00
N TYR A 699 -2.60 19.09 -21.01
CA TYR A 699 -3.82 19.17 -21.79
C TYR A 699 -4.90 19.95 -21.06
N ARG A 700 -5.47 20.94 -21.75
CA ARG A 700 -6.61 21.74 -21.32
C ARG A 700 -7.85 21.39 -22.12
N PHE A 701 -8.97 21.25 -21.44
CA PHE A 701 -10.27 21.10 -22.07
C PHE A 701 -10.68 22.42 -22.74
N THR A 702 -11.11 22.38 -23.99
CA THR A 702 -11.41 23.58 -24.79
C THR A 702 -12.80 24.17 -24.53
N GLY A 703 -13.61 23.56 -23.67
CA GLY A 703 -15.01 23.96 -23.46
C GLY A 703 -15.92 23.61 -24.65
N ALA A 704 -15.54 22.60 -25.45
CA ALA A 704 -16.31 22.21 -26.63
C ALA A 704 -17.75 21.78 -26.25
N ALA A 705 -18.75 22.41 -26.88
CA ALA A 705 -20.17 22.07 -26.70
C ALA A 705 -20.59 20.84 -27.55
N GLY A 706 -21.68 20.19 -27.14
CA GLY A 706 -22.29 19.07 -27.88
C GLY A 706 -21.57 17.73 -27.71
N ILE A 707 -20.88 17.54 -26.58
CA ILE A 707 -20.23 16.27 -26.23
C ILE A 707 -21.30 15.32 -25.69
N GLU A 708 -21.58 14.25 -26.42
CA GLU A 708 -22.28 13.09 -25.87
C GLU A 708 -21.30 12.33 -24.96
N ALA A 709 -21.30 12.72 -23.69
CA ALA A 709 -20.46 12.16 -22.65
C ALA A 709 -21.26 11.13 -21.86
N ASP A 710 -21.32 9.90 -22.39
CA ASP A 710 -21.90 8.76 -21.68
C ASP A 710 -21.24 8.65 -20.30
N ARG A 711 -22.09 8.50 -19.29
CA ARG A 711 -21.67 8.37 -17.90
C ARG A 711 -21.28 6.91 -17.67
N VAL A 712 -20.07 6.70 -17.15
CA VAL A 712 -19.62 5.43 -16.60
C VAL A 712 -19.54 5.57 -15.10
N THR A 713 -20.09 4.60 -14.38
CA THR A 713 -19.93 4.52 -12.93
C THR A 713 -18.68 3.71 -12.64
N VAL A 714 -17.76 4.28 -11.88
CA VAL A 714 -16.55 3.61 -11.39
C VAL A 714 -16.65 3.57 -9.88
N THR A 715 -16.47 2.40 -9.30
CA THR A 715 -16.64 2.17 -7.87
C THR A 715 -15.41 1.48 -7.30
N GLY A 716 -15.26 1.48 -5.98
CA GLY A 716 -14.15 0.80 -5.35
C GLY A 716 -14.14 0.90 -3.83
N ILE A 717 -13.18 0.18 -3.25
CA ILE A 717 -12.93 0.10 -1.83
C ILE A 717 -11.45 0.43 -1.62
N SER A 718 -11.18 1.36 -0.71
CA SER A 718 -9.86 1.89 -0.45
C SER A 718 -9.57 1.83 1.06
N GLY A 719 -8.44 1.25 1.46
CA GLY A 719 -7.99 1.27 2.85
C GLY A 719 -7.51 2.66 3.26
N LEU A 720 -7.98 3.21 4.37
CA LEU A 720 -7.56 4.53 4.81
C LEU A 720 -6.21 4.48 5.51
N GLY A 721 -5.24 5.21 4.97
CA GLY A 721 -3.90 5.32 5.55
C GLY A 721 -3.68 6.66 6.24
N PRO A 722 -2.96 6.71 7.38
CA PRO A 722 -2.54 7.96 7.99
C PRO A 722 -1.26 8.54 7.36
N HIS A 723 -1.03 8.28 6.07
CA HIS A 723 0.19 8.67 5.37
C HIS A 723 0.48 10.20 5.41
N PRO A 724 -0.51 11.12 5.31
CA PRO A 724 -0.24 12.56 5.35
C PRO A 724 0.55 13.01 6.59
N ARG A 725 0.21 12.49 7.78
CA ARG A 725 0.92 12.85 9.02
C ARG A 725 2.33 12.25 9.07
N SER A 726 2.50 11.01 8.62
CA SER A 726 3.80 10.33 8.64
C SER A 726 4.76 10.99 7.65
N LEU A 727 4.25 11.37 6.47
CA LEU A 727 5.00 12.12 5.47
C LEU A 727 5.43 13.48 6.02
N PHE A 728 4.50 14.27 6.57
CA PHE A 728 4.82 15.58 7.11
C PHE A 728 5.83 15.49 8.27
N ALA A 729 5.63 14.55 9.20
CA ALA A 729 6.54 14.29 10.31
C ALA A 729 7.96 13.94 9.83
N ALA A 730 8.07 13.03 8.84
CA ALA A 730 9.35 12.64 8.26
C ALA A 730 10.07 13.83 7.60
N ARG A 731 9.35 14.62 6.78
CA ARG A 731 9.89 15.81 6.11
C ARG A 731 10.32 16.88 7.10
N LEU A 732 9.54 17.10 8.16
CA LEU A 732 9.86 18.08 9.20
C LEU A 732 11.11 17.66 9.98
N LYS A 733 11.19 16.39 10.36
CA LYS A 733 12.36 15.81 11.05
C LYS A 733 13.62 15.95 10.22
N GLU A 734 13.56 15.55 8.94
CA GLU A 734 14.67 15.67 8.00
C GLU A 734 15.12 17.13 7.85
N PHE A 735 14.18 18.05 7.59
CA PHE A 735 14.48 19.46 7.41
C PHE A 735 15.11 20.12 8.64
N ILE A 736 14.55 19.91 9.85
CA ILE A 736 15.10 20.49 11.09
C ILE A 736 16.46 19.88 11.44
N THR A 737 16.67 18.60 11.16
CA THR A 737 17.96 17.94 11.39
C THR A 737 19.07 18.60 10.55
N HIS A 738 18.79 18.91 9.29
CA HIS A 738 19.78 19.48 8.37
C HIS A 738 19.88 21.02 8.42
N HIS A 739 18.78 21.72 8.65
CA HIS A 739 18.68 23.18 8.49
C HIS A 739 18.14 23.91 9.73
N GLY A 740 17.66 23.19 10.74
CA GLY A 740 17.04 23.79 11.91
C GLY A 740 18.01 24.56 12.81
N THR A 741 17.47 25.47 13.60
CA THR A 741 18.17 26.09 14.73
C THR A 741 18.19 25.15 15.95
N ASP A 742 19.00 25.44 16.96
CA ASP A 742 19.01 24.65 18.21
C ASP A 742 17.62 24.65 18.89
N ASP A 743 16.93 25.80 18.93
CA ASP A 743 15.54 25.90 19.45
C ASP A 743 14.57 24.99 18.68
N GLN A 744 14.69 24.91 17.36
CA GLN A 744 13.83 24.04 16.55
C GLN A 744 14.12 22.56 16.80
N ARG A 745 15.39 22.19 17.00
CA ARG A 745 15.78 20.82 17.38
C ARG A 745 15.25 20.45 18.76
N ASP A 746 15.36 21.34 19.74
CA ASP A 746 14.85 21.13 21.10
C ASP A 746 13.32 20.96 21.13
N ARG A 747 12.60 21.50 20.14
CA ARG A 747 11.13 21.43 20.03
C ARG A 747 10.64 20.33 19.10
N LEU A 748 11.53 19.67 18.36
CA LEU A 748 11.18 18.72 17.31
C LEU A 748 10.31 17.57 17.82
N ASP A 749 10.71 16.94 18.93
CA ASP A 749 9.97 15.80 19.49
C ASP A 749 8.53 16.19 19.90
N ALA A 750 8.36 17.39 20.46
CA ALA A 750 7.04 17.91 20.80
C ALA A 750 6.18 18.17 19.55
N TRP A 751 6.78 18.64 18.45
CA TRP A 751 6.08 18.81 17.18
C TRP A 751 5.71 17.48 16.54
N LEU A 752 6.62 16.51 16.52
CA LEU A 752 6.35 15.17 15.98
C LEU A 752 5.23 14.48 16.76
N THR A 753 5.22 14.61 18.08
CA THR A 753 4.13 14.14 18.94
C THR A 753 2.80 14.79 18.55
N ALA A 754 2.77 16.13 18.42
CA ALA A 754 1.56 16.84 18.01
C ALA A 754 1.06 16.48 16.61
N ILE A 755 1.97 16.17 15.67
CA ILE A 755 1.63 15.69 14.32
C ILE A 755 1.03 14.28 14.37
N GLY A 756 1.48 13.43 15.29
CA GLY A 756 0.92 12.10 15.52
C GLY A 756 -0.59 12.11 15.78
N ASP A 757 -1.06 13.15 16.48
CA ASP A 757 -2.46 13.39 16.85
C ASP A 757 -3.29 14.07 15.75
N TRP A 758 -2.69 14.40 14.59
CA TRP A 758 -3.44 15.02 13.51
C TRP A 758 -4.44 14.02 12.89
N ALA A 759 -5.70 14.45 12.87
CA ALA A 759 -6.82 13.69 12.30
C ALA A 759 -6.88 13.80 10.77
N PHE A 760 -5.83 13.37 10.07
CA PHE A 760 -5.78 13.29 8.60
C PHE A 760 -5.59 11.86 8.13
N LEU A 761 -6.40 11.48 7.14
CA LEU A 761 -6.27 10.23 6.40
C LEU A 761 -6.16 10.56 4.90
N ALA A 762 -5.54 9.68 4.14
CA ALA A 762 -5.58 9.74 2.68
C ALA A 762 -5.52 8.34 2.08
N GLN A 763 -6.15 8.19 0.92
CA GLN A 763 -5.96 7.02 0.07
C GLN A 763 -6.27 7.35 -1.39
N GLU A 764 -5.60 6.65 -2.30
CA GLU A 764 -5.98 6.55 -3.71
C GLU A 764 -7.41 6.02 -3.87
N LEU A 765 -8.10 6.45 -4.93
CA LEU A 765 -9.27 5.77 -5.48
C LEU A 765 -8.80 4.48 -6.17
N THR A 766 -8.28 3.54 -5.37
CA THR A 766 -7.57 2.35 -5.82
C THR A 766 -8.35 1.57 -6.86
N GLY A 767 -7.73 1.34 -8.01
CA GLY A 767 -8.32 0.59 -9.11
C GLY A 767 -9.15 1.44 -10.07
N PHE A 768 -9.24 2.77 -9.88
CA PHE A 768 -10.01 3.66 -10.74
C PHE A 768 -9.57 3.55 -12.21
N ASN A 769 -8.28 3.71 -12.48
CA ASN A 769 -7.71 3.60 -13.83
C ASN A 769 -7.87 2.18 -14.38
N GLN A 770 -7.74 1.15 -13.54
CA GLN A 770 -7.86 -0.25 -13.92
C GLN A 770 -9.28 -0.60 -14.33
N ARG A 771 -10.30 -0.12 -13.60
CA ARG A 771 -11.71 -0.32 -13.98
C ARG A 771 -12.06 0.35 -15.31
N LEU A 772 -11.53 1.56 -15.58
CA LEU A 772 -11.67 2.19 -16.90
C LEU A 772 -11.00 1.37 -18.02
N ALA A 773 -9.95 0.63 -17.70
CA ALA A 773 -9.28 -0.32 -18.59
C ALA A 773 -9.91 -1.74 -18.57
N ALA A 774 -11.07 -1.91 -17.93
CA ALA A 774 -11.77 -3.19 -17.74
C ALA A 774 -10.91 -4.27 -17.05
N ARG A 775 -10.14 -3.88 -16.03
CA ARG A 775 -9.31 -4.74 -15.19
C ARG A 775 -9.76 -4.72 -13.74
N ASP A 776 -9.68 -5.89 -13.09
CA ASP A 776 -9.94 -6.09 -11.67
C ASP A 776 -8.62 -6.39 -10.94
N LEU A 777 -8.40 -5.70 -9.82
CA LEU A 777 -7.20 -5.83 -8.98
C LEU A 777 -7.46 -6.63 -7.70
N ARG A 778 -8.72 -6.97 -7.41
CA ARG A 778 -9.07 -7.82 -6.27
C ARG A 778 -8.45 -9.20 -6.43
N ALA A 779 -8.31 -9.93 -5.32
CA ALA A 779 -7.90 -11.32 -5.34
C ALA A 779 -8.70 -12.13 -6.38
N PHE A 780 -8.03 -12.98 -7.15
CA PHE A 780 -8.67 -13.80 -8.18
C PHE A 780 -8.06 -15.20 -8.16
N ARG A 781 -8.86 -16.20 -8.55
CA ARG A 781 -8.35 -17.56 -8.75
C ARG A 781 -7.36 -17.55 -9.92
N ARG A 782 -6.18 -18.13 -9.71
CA ARG A 782 -5.17 -18.35 -10.75
C ARG A 782 -5.05 -19.84 -11.09
N PRO A 783 -4.56 -20.19 -12.29
CA PRO A 783 -4.27 -21.56 -12.65
C PRO A 783 -3.15 -22.13 -11.78
N THR A 784 -3.23 -23.43 -11.51
CA THR A 784 -2.27 -24.24 -10.76
C THR A 784 -1.86 -25.47 -11.57
N THR A 785 -0.82 -26.17 -11.13
CA THR A 785 -0.44 -27.45 -11.74
C THR A 785 -1.44 -28.57 -11.48
N ASP A 786 -2.37 -28.37 -10.53
CA ASP A 786 -3.37 -29.35 -10.11
C ASP A 786 -4.69 -29.22 -10.90
N ASP A 787 -4.83 -28.20 -11.74
CA ASP A 787 -6.00 -28.03 -12.61
C ASP A 787 -5.99 -29.12 -13.72
N ALA A 788 -6.83 -30.14 -13.55
CA ALA A 788 -6.81 -31.37 -14.36
C ALA A 788 -6.94 -31.14 -15.89
N ASP A 789 -7.76 -30.17 -16.30
CA ASP A 789 -7.99 -29.88 -17.72
C ASP A 789 -6.85 -29.06 -18.35
N HIS A 790 -6.10 -28.31 -17.53
CA HIS A 790 -5.18 -27.27 -17.99
C HIS A 790 -3.91 -27.13 -17.10
N PRO A 791 -3.19 -28.21 -16.77
CA PRO A 791 -2.10 -28.19 -15.78
C PRO A 791 -0.88 -27.36 -16.22
N HIS A 792 -0.76 -27.07 -17.52
CA HIS A 792 0.36 -26.32 -18.10
C HIS A 792 0.19 -24.80 -18.02
N ILE A 793 -1.04 -24.30 -17.82
CA ILE A 793 -1.33 -22.87 -17.93
C ILE A 793 -0.63 -22.07 -16.84
N ALA A 794 -0.51 -22.62 -15.63
CA ALA A 794 0.17 -21.94 -14.52
C ALA A 794 1.63 -21.58 -14.85
N GLY A 795 2.37 -22.55 -15.41
CA GLY A 795 3.75 -22.34 -15.84
C GLY A 795 3.86 -21.38 -17.04
N LEU A 796 2.96 -21.50 -18.02
CA LEU A 796 2.93 -20.62 -19.19
C LEU A 796 2.57 -19.18 -18.84
N ALA A 797 1.63 -18.97 -17.91
CA ALA A 797 1.27 -17.67 -17.38
C ALA A 797 2.38 -17.03 -16.53
N GLY A 798 3.45 -17.79 -16.21
CA GLY A 798 4.64 -17.29 -15.54
C GLY A 798 4.53 -17.22 -14.02
N TYR A 799 3.67 -18.03 -13.39
CA TYR A 799 3.56 -18.06 -11.93
C TYR A 799 4.80 -18.74 -11.29
N PRO A 800 5.43 -18.12 -10.27
CA PRO A 800 6.71 -18.61 -9.73
C PRO A 800 6.72 -20.03 -9.17
N ASP A 801 5.61 -20.47 -8.59
CA ASP A 801 5.41 -21.78 -7.96
C ASP A 801 5.08 -22.91 -8.95
N ALA A 802 4.73 -22.57 -10.18
CA ALA A 802 4.52 -23.51 -11.28
C ALA A 802 5.73 -23.58 -12.24
N ALA A 803 6.88 -23.07 -11.80
CA ALA A 803 8.08 -23.01 -12.61
C ALA A 803 8.67 -24.40 -12.90
N THR A 804 9.10 -24.60 -14.13
CA THR A 804 9.85 -25.77 -14.59
C THR A 804 11.27 -25.37 -14.98
N ASP A 805 12.18 -26.34 -15.11
CA ASP A 805 13.55 -26.11 -15.59
C ASP A 805 13.59 -25.51 -17.00
N ASP A 806 12.58 -25.82 -17.82
CA ASP A 806 12.42 -25.25 -19.16
C ASP A 806 11.67 -23.88 -19.17
N GLY A 807 11.31 -23.34 -18.00
CA GLY A 807 10.57 -22.10 -17.86
C GLY A 807 11.42 -20.82 -17.95
N LEU A 808 10.79 -19.66 -17.73
CA LEU A 808 11.48 -18.36 -17.67
C LEU A 808 12.46 -18.32 -16.49
N PRO A 809 13.58 -17.57 -16.54
CA PRO A 809 14.37 -17.29 -15.34
C PRO A 809 13.56 -16.57 -14.25
N ALA A 810 13.89 -16.77 -12.97
CA ALA A 810 13.09 -16.31 -11.82
C ALA A 810 12.76 -14.81 -11.85
N ARG A 811 13.70 -13.96 -12.30
CA ARG A 811 13.54 -12.50 -12.38
C ARG A 811 12.51 -12.01 -13.42
N TYR A 812 12.03 -12.88 -14.30
CA TYR A 812 11.06 -12.56 -15.36
C TYR A 812 9.68 -13.23 -15.13
N ARG A 813 9.41 -13.71 -13.90
CA ARG A 813 8.17 -14.40 -13.52
C ARG A 813 7.26 -13.48 -12.70
N GLY A 814 5.97 -13.83 -12.58
CA GLY A 814 5.04 -13.19 -11.65
C GLY A 814 4.43 -11.86 -12.12
N HIS A 815 4.31 -11.63 -13.43
CA HIS A 815 3.83 -10.37 -13.99
C HIS A 815 2.31 -10.31 -14.25
N VAL A 816 1.59 -11.42 -14.05
CA VAL A 816 0.12 -11.43 -14.10
C VAL A 816 -0.42 -11.03 -12.73
N THR A 817 -0.89 -9.79 -12.61
CA THR A 817 -1.33 -9.18 -11.33
C THR A 817 -2.76 -8.65 -11.36
N SER A 818 -3.52 -8.88 -12.43
CA SER A 818 -4.91 -8.44 -12.56
C SER A 818 -5.72 -9.42 -13.39
N ALA A 819 -7.04 -9.39 -13.24
CA ALA A 819 -7.99 -10.16 -14.03
C ALA A 819 -8.86 -9.24 -14.90
N PRO A 820 -9.60 -9.78 -15.90
CA PRO A 820 -10.67 -9.03 -16.55
C PRO A 820 -11.77 -8.61 -15.56
N TYR A 821 -12.20 -7.35 -15.60
CA TYR A 821 -13.34 -6.88 -14.81
C TYR A 821 -14.66 -7.20 -15.53
N LEU A 822 -15.56 -7.92 -14.84
CA LEU A 822 -16.83 -8.43 -15.39
C LEU A 822 -17.98 -8.15 -14.41
N PRO A 823 -18.45 -6.89 -14.29
CA PRO A 823 -19.46 -6.50 -13.30
C PRO A 823 -20.80 -7.17 -13.60
N GLY A 824 -21.30 -8.00 -12.68
CA GLY A 824 -22.60 -8.68 -12.82
C GLY A 824 -22.76 -9.47 -14.12
N GLY A 825 -21.66 -9.92 -14.73
CA GLY A 825 -21.66 -10.61 -16.03
C GLY A 825 -21.92 -9.72 -17.25
N ALA A 826 -21.93 -8.38 -17.10
CA ALA A 826 -22.11 -7.43 -18.21
C ALA A 826 -20.79 -6.96 -18.83
N ASN A 827 -20.86 -6.41 -20.05
CA ASN A 827 -19.73 -5.76 -20.71
C ASN A 827 -19.39 -4.44 -19.99
N ALA A 828 -18.25 -4.41 -19.31
CA ALA A 828 -17.68 -3.17 -18.79
C ALA A 828 -17.26 -2.25 -19.97
N PRO A 829 -17.61 -0.95 -19.96
CA PRO A 829 -17.14 -0.02 -20.98
C PRO A 829 -15.62 0.13 -20.90
N PHE A 830 -14.94 -0.10 -22.01
CA PHE A 830 -13.50 0.07 -22.12
C PHE A 830 -13.16 1.46 -22.65
N HIS A 831 -12.23 2.14 -22.00
CA HIS A 831 -11.63 3.39 -22.47
C HIS A 831 -10.13 3.20 -22.67
N GLU A 832 -9.59 3.60 -23.83
CA GLU A 832 -8.14 3.50 -24.10
C GLU A 832 -7.31 4.51 -23.30
N MET A 833 -7.92 5.68 -23.05
CA MET A 833 -7.29 6.83 -22.39
C MET A 833 -8.21 7.32 -21.27
N ARG A 834 -7.61 7.76 -20.17
CA ARG A 834 -8.28 8.57 -19.17
C ARG A 834 -8.35 10.00 -19.69
N GLN A 835 -9.53 10.49 -20.04
CA GLN A 835 -9.78 11.87 -20.48
C GLN A 835 -11.23 12.21 -20.19
N GLY A 836 -11.49 13.02 -19.18
CA GLY A 836 -12.87 13.23 -18.76
C GLY A 836 -13.05 14.08 -17.52
N GLN A 837 -14.26 14.05 -17.00
CA GLN A 837 -14.62 14.70 -15.74
C GLN A 837 -15.21 13.68 -14.77
N ILE A 838 -14.93 13.86 -13.48
CA ILE A 838 -15.43 13.03 -12.40
C ILE A 838 -16.15 13.87 -11.34
N HIS A 839 -17.12 13.26 -10.67
CA HIS A 839 -17.61 13.69 -9.37
C HIS A 839 -17.96 12.48 -8.52
N ILE A 840 -17.85 12.64 -7.21
CA ILE A 840 -18.20 11.62 -6.21
C ILE A 840 -19.72 11.65 -6.05
N GLU A 841 -20.38 10.50 -6.24
CA GLU A 841 -21.82 10.34 -6.02
C GLU A 841 -22.12 9.72 -4.66
N GLU A 842 -21.30 8.78 -4.22
CA GLU A 842 -21.39 8.16 -2.90
C GLU A 842 -20.00 8.02 -2.28
N LEU A 843 -19.89 8.26 -0.98
CA LEU A 843 -18.67 8.04 -0.20
C LEU A 843 -19.03 7.68 1.24
N PHE A 844 -18.61 6.49 1.66
CA PHE A 844 -18.87 5.96 3.00
C PHE A 844 -17.55 5.66 3.71
N LEU A 845 -17.46 6.03 4.98
CA LEU A 845 -16.36 5.64 5.87
C LEU A 845 -16.84 4.54 6.81
N TYR A 846 -16.03 3.49 6.93
CA TYR A 846 -16.27 2.34 7.79
C TYR A 846 -15.26 2.35 8.90
N ASP A 847 -15.70 2.27 10.14
CA ASP A 847 -14.78 1.95 11.22
C ASP A 847 -14.46 0.46 11.31
N LYS A 848 -13.53 0.12 12.19
CA LYS A 848 -13.09 -1.25 12.38
C LYS A 848 -14.18 -2.22 12.87
N PHE A 849 -15.27 -1.72 13.47
CA PHE A 849 -16.43 -2.51 13.90
C PHE A 849 -17.52 -2.61 12.83
N GLY A 850 -17.35 -1.92 11.69
CA GLY A 850 -18.34 -1.85 10.62
C GLY A 850 -19.40 -0.76 10.83
N ARG A 851 -19.25 0.14 11.81
CA ARG A 851 -20.10 1.35 11.89
C ARG A 851 -19.79 2.24 10.70
N VAL A 852 -20.84 2.87 10.16
CA VAL A 852 -20.73 3.65 8.93
C VAL A 852 -21.00 5.13 9.20
N LEU A 853 -20.16 5.97 8.59
CA LEU A 853 -20.46 7.37 8.34
C LEU A 853 -20.71 7.55 6.83
N ASP A 854 -21.95 7.88 6.49
CA ASP A 854 -22.32 8.26 5.14
C ASP A 854 -21.94 9.74 4.91
N VAL A 855 -20.86 9.97 4.15
CA VAL A 855 -20.31 11.31 3.93
C VAL A 855 -21.02 11.98 2.77
N VAL A 856 -21.21 11.24 1.67
CA VAL A 856 -21.84 11.71 0.45
C VAL A 856 -22.86 10.67 0.02
N SER A 857 -24.10 11.12 -0.20
CA SER A 857 -25.19 10.25 -0.66
C SER A 857 -26.14 10.99 -1.61
N PRO A 858 -26.79 10.27 -2.55
CA PRO A 858 -27.88 10.81 -3.36
C PRO A 858 -29.17 11.06 -2.58
N ASP A 859 -29.31 10.48 -1.39
CA ASP A 859 -30.46 10.62 -0.51
C ASP A 859 -30.04 11.16 0.87
N THR A 860 -30.22 12.47 1.08
CA THR A 860 -29.95 13.12 2.36
C THR A 860 -31.06 12.92 3.38
N GLU A 861 -32.23 12.39 3.00
CA GLU A 861 -33.31 12.10 3.95
C GLU A 861 -33.01 10.85 4.79
N THR A 862 -32.14 9.96 4.30
CA THR A 862 -31.85 8.65 4.92
C THR A 862 -30.44 8.48 5.50
N GLY A 863 -29.58 9.52 5.52
CA GLY A 863 -28.41 9.51 6.42
C GLY A 863 -27.08 10.11 5.95
N GLY A 864 -26.96 10.70 4.75
CA GLY A 864 -25.72 11.32 4.29
C GLY A 864 -25.44 12.71 4.87
N LEU A 865 -24.19 13.00 5.26
CA LEU A 865 -23.76 14.34 5.70
C LEU A 865 -23.94 15.41 4.61
N HIS A 866 -23.76 15.01 3.34
CA HIS A 866 -23.84 15.92 2.20
C HIS A 866 -24.57 15.29 1.00
N ASP A 867 -25.39 16.11 0.32
CA ASP A 867 -25.89 15.80 -1.03
C ASP A 867 -24.71 15.93 -2.01
N TYR A 868 -24.46 14.89 -2.81
CA TYR A 868 -23.40 14.88 -3.83
C TYR A 868 -23.46 16.09 -4.79
N ARG A 869 -24.65 16.65 -5.06
CA ARG A 869 -24.84 17.80 -5.94
C ARG A 869 -24.17 19.07 -5.39
N ASN A 870 -24.09 19.19 -4.07
CA ASN A 870 -23.56 20.38 -3.38
C ASN A 870 -22.40 20.05 -2.42
N PHE A 871 -21.84 18.84 -2.51
CA PHE A 871 -20.77 18.37 -1.63
C PHE A 871 -19.53 19.29 -1.77
N PRO A 872 -19.03 19.91 -0.69
CA PRO A 872 -17.97 20.90 -0.77
C PRO A 872 -16.57 20.26 -0.84
N LEU A 873 -16.35 19.35 -1.78
CA LEU A 873 -15.05 18.73 -2.05
C LEU A 873 -14.03 19.80 -2.46
N VAL A 874 -12.86 19.80 -1.82
CA VAL A 874 -11.74 20.64 -2.24
C VAL A 874 -11.06 19.96 -3.43
N ILE A 875 -10.96 20.65 -4.56
CA ILE A 875 -10.33 20.10 -5.76
C ILE A 875 -8.97 20.77 -5.92
N ASP A 876 -7.92 19.96 -6.02
CA ASP A 876 -6.59 20.47 -6.30
C ASP A 876 -6.52 21.16 -7.68
N THR A 877 -5.69 22.20 -7.79
CA THR A 877 -5.65 23.11 -8.95
C THR A 877 -5.44 22.39 -10.31
N PRO A 878 -4.53 21.40 -10.44
CA PRO A 878 -4.36 20.63 -11.67
C PRO A 878 -5.59 19.82 -12.09
N LEU A 879 -6.49 19.49 -11.14
CA LEU A 879 -7.74 18.77 -11.38
C LEU A 879 -8.95 19.71 -11.50
N ALA A 880 -8.78 21.03 -11.38
CA ALA A 880 -9.89 21.96 -11.45
C ALA A 880 -10.51 21.99 -12.87
N ALA A 881 -11.84 21.93 -12.93
CA ALA A 881 -12.57 22.06 -14.18
C ALA A 881 -12.95 23.53 -14.44
N GLU A 882 -12.39 24.17 -15.47
CA GLU A 882 -12.81 25.52 -15.89
C GLU A 882 -14.23 25.54 -16.48
N THR A 883 -14.61 24.45 -17.17
CA THR A 883 -15.94 24.27 -17.77
C THR A 883 -16.47 22.89 -17.40
N SER A 884 -17.57 22.82 -16.67
CA SER A 884 -18.20 21.56 -16.25
C SER A 884 -19.22 21.04 -17.28
N LEU A 885 -19.16 19.75 -17.59
CA LEU A 885 -20.20 19.04 -18.36
C LEU A 885 -21.44 18.70 -17.51
N THR A 886 -21.35 18.87 -16.19
CA THR A 886 -22.42 18.66 -15.22
C THR A 886 -22.57 19.90 -14.34
N PRO A 887 -23.11 21.02 -14.88
CA PRO A 887 -23.15 22.30 -14.18
C PRO A 887 -24.08 22.31 -12.95
N THR A 888 -24.91 21.29 -12.78
CA THR A 888 -25.75 21.09 -11.59
C THR A 888 -25.01 20.49 -10.41
N ILE A 889 -23.74 20.11 -10.59
CA ILE A 889 -22.88 19.53 -9.55
C ILE A 889 -21.80 20.56 -9.19
N ALA A 890 -21.71 20.91 -7.91
CA ALA A 890 -20.81 21.93 -7.42
C ALA A 890 -19.32 21.56 -7.56
N SER A 891 -18.99 20.28 -7.37
CA SER A 891 -17.62 19.80 -7.27
C SER A 891 -17.30 18.77 -8.36
N VAL A 892 -16.83 19.26 -9.51
CA VAL A 892 -16.41 18.44 -10.65
C VAL A 892 -14.92 18.56 -10.86
N ALA A 893 -14.20 17.45 -10.81
CA ALA A 893 -12.77 17.38 -11.11
C ALA A 893 -12.55 16.94 -12.56
N GLN A 894 -11.53 17.49 -13.21
CA GLN A 894 -11.15 17.20 -14.59
C GLN A 894 -9.89 16.34 -14.63
N LEU A 895 -9.97 15.22 -15.35
CA LEU A 895 -8.85 14.32 -15.59
C LEU A 895 -8.35 14.54 -17.03
N PRO A 896 -7.12 15.05 -17.23
CA PRO A 896 -6.58 15.29 -18.56
C PRO A 896 -6.27 13.96 -19.29
N PRO A 897 -6.15 13.98 -20.63
CA PRO A 897 -5.70 12.85 -21.44
C PRO A 897 -4.43 12.18 -20.93
N ARG A 898 -4.55 10.92 -20.53
CA ARG A 898 -3.47 10.04 -20.09
C ARG A 898 -3.70 8.59 -20.57
N PRO A 899 -2.68 7.88 -21.08
CA PRO A 899 -2.78 6.44 -21.34
C PRO A 899 -3.06 5.66 -20.05
N LEU A 900 -3.94 4.67 -20.13
CA LEU A 900 -4.23 3.78 -19.00
C LEU A 900 -3.21 2.65 -18.86
N GLN A 901 -2.31 2.49 -19.82
CA GLN A 901 -1.22 1.51 -19.81
C GLN A 901 0.12 2.22 -19.65
N PRO A 902 1.14 1.57 -19.06
CA PRO A 902 2.50 2.09 -19.04
C PRO A 902 2.97 2.44 -20.46
N ALA A 903 3.40 3.68 -20.65
CA ALA A 903 3.81 4.20 -21.95
C ALA A 903 5.08 5.03 -21.82
N ARG A 904 5.91 5.01 -22.88
CA ARG A 904 7.06 5.92 -22.99
C ARG A 904 7.19 6.42 -24.41
N LEU A 905 7.82 7.58 -24.54
CA LEU A 905 8.27 8.10 -25.82
C LEU A 905 9.79 8.03 -25.85
N ASP A 906 10.34 7.20 -26.73
CA ASP A 906 11.78 7.02 -26.86
C ASP A 906 12.34 8.06 -27.85
N PHE A 907 13.15 9.01 -27.33
CA PHE A 907 13.91 9.97 -28.13
C PHE A 907 15.35 9.47 -28.37
N ASP A 908 15.50 8.19 -28.68
CA ASP A 908 16.80 7.60 -28.97
C ASP A 908 17.38 8.23 -30.25
N LEU A 909 18.56 8.84 -30.12
CA LEU A 909 19.28 9.36 -31.29
C LEU A 909 19.66 8.19 -32.21
N LEU A 910 19.43 8.38 -33.50
CA LEU A 910 19.74 7.38 -34.54
C LEU A 910 20.90 7.89 -35.38
N ASP A 911 21.70 6.96 -35.89
CA ASP A 911 22.75 7.23 -36.87
C ASP A 911 22.17 7.97 -38.08
N ALA A 912 22.74 9.14 -38.40
CA ALA A 912 22.18 10.05 -39.37
C ALA A 912 22.26 9.56 -40.82
N GLN A 913 23.14 8.59 -41.10
CA GLN A 913 23.28 8.01 -42.44
C GLN A 913 22.28 6.88 -42.67
N THR A 914 22.09 6.02 -41.68
CA THR A 914 21.27 4.80 -41.79
C THR A 914 19.86 4.97 -41.25
N GLY A 915 19.64 5.89 -40.31
CA GLY A 915 18.35 6.15 -39.67
C GLY A 915 17.79 4.99 -38.86
N SER A 916 18.61 3.98 -38.55
CA SER A 916 18.17 2.73 -37.92
C SER A 916 19.06 2.24 -36.77
N ARG A 917 20.29 2.78 -36.64
CA ARG A 917 21.24 2.37 -35.59
C ARG A 917 21.17 3.34 -34.42
N ILE A 918 20.81 2.87 -33.23
CA ILE A 918 20.66 3.72 -32.03
C ILE A 918 22.04 4.08 -31.45
N VAL A 919 22.25 5.36 -31.09
CA VAL A 919 23.56 5.88 -30.66
C VAL A 919 24.11 5.19 -29.41
N ARG A 920 23.22 4.84 -28.49
CA ARG A 920 23.59 4.27 -27.20
C ARG A 920 23.91 2.78 -27.25
N THR A 921 23.46 2.07 -28.29
CA THR A 921 23.53 0.60 -28.35
C THR A 921 24.39 0.11 -29.50
N ALA A 922 24.42 0.80 -30.64
CA ALA A 922 25.22 0.40 -31.78
C ALA A 922 26.71 0.75 -31.60
N ALA A 923 27.59 0.05 -32.31
CA ALA A 923 29.03 0.38 -32.39
C ALA A 923 29.28 1.57 -33.34
N ASP A 924 29.95 2.62 -32.88
CA ASP A 924 30.30 3.82 -33.65
C ASP A 924 29.15 4.51 -34.47
N PRO A 925 27.93 4.66 -33.92
CA PRO A 925 26.85 5.42 -34.57
C PRO A 925 27.10 6.93 -34.48
N ASN A 926 26.81 7.66 -35.55
CA ASN A 926 26.93 9.13 -35.55
C ASN A 926 25.55 9.78 -35.79
N PRO A 927 24.94 10.41 -34.76
CA PRO A 927 23.63 11.05 -34.94
C PRO A 927 23.69 12.40 -35.66
N ILE A 928 24.90 12.91 -35.91
CA ILE A 928 25.09 14.20 -36.54
C ILE A 928 24.93 14.03 -38.06
N GLY A 929 23.86 14.58 -38.61
CA GLY A 929 23.61 14.64 -40.05
C GLY A 929 24.30 15.79 -40.78
N GLY A 930 24.89 16.71 -40.02
CA GLY A 930 25.55 17.92 -40.48
C GLY A 930 25.35 19.06 -39.46
N TRP A 931 26.12 20.13 -39.61
CA TRP A 931 26.04 21.30 -38.75
C TRP A 931 25.50 22.50 -39.50
N ILE A 932 24.72 23.31 -38.80
CA ILE A 932 24.17 24.57 -39.31
C ILE A 932 24.62 25.65 -38.33
N LEU A 933 25.27 26.69 -38.86
CA LEU A 933 25.70 27.83 -38.07
C LEU A 933 24.99 29.08 -38.60
N PRO A 934 24.14 29.74 -37.80
CA PRO A 934 23.54 31.01 -38.20
C PRO A 934 24.62 32.08 -38.33
N ASN A 935 24.64 32.75 -39.48
CA ASN A 935 25.49 33.92 -39.72
C ASN A 935 24.61 35.16 -39.78
N HIS A 936 24.48 35.83 -38.63
CA HIS A 936 23.66 37.03 -38.47
C HIS A 936 24.18 38.24 -39.26
N LEU A 937 25.48 38.28 -39.59
CA LEU A 937 26.05 39.39 -40.36
C LEU A 937 25.51 39.42 -41.78
N ASP A 938 25.40 38.25 -42.42
CA ASP A 938 24.95 38.12 -43.80
C ASP A 938 23.51 37.61 -43.92
N HIS A 939 22.82 37.43 -42.80
CA HIS A 939 21.48 36.84 -42.72
C HIS A 939 21.40 35.51 -43.51
N SER A 940 22.32 34.60 -43.19
CA SER A 940 22.56 33.34 -43.91
C SER A 940 22.82 32.17 -42.97
N LEU A 941 22.83 30.94 -43.51
CA LEU A 941 23.23 29.73 -42.82
C LEU A 941 24.53 29.20 -43.43
N LEU A 942 25.55 29.00 -42.60
CA LEU A 942 26.73 28.24 -42.97
C LEU A 942 26.45 26.75 -42.71
N LEU A 943 26.73 25.92 -43.70
CA LEU A 943 26.37 24.50 -43.69
C LEU A 943 27.63 23.65 -43.67
N TYR A 944 27.68 22.64 -42.81
CA TYR A 944 28.81 21.72 -42.70
C TYR A 944 28.34 20.27 -42.69
N ASP A 945 29.20 19.36 -43.16
CA ASP A 945 28.97 17.92 -43.08
C ASP A 945 29.19 17.41 -41.64
N PRO A 946 28.87 16.14 -41.32
CA PRO A 946 29.05 15.61 -39.98
C PRO A 946 30.47 15.74 -39.40
N ALA A 947 31.49 15.76 -40.27
CA ALA A 947 32.90 15.89 -39.87
C ALA A 947 33.36 17.36 -39.76
N GLY A 948 32.46 18.32 -39.98
CA GLY A 948 32.76 19.76 -39.90
C GLY A 948 33.36 20.35 -41.18
N ARG A 949 33.28 19.65 -42.32
CA ARG A 949 33.68 20.20 -43.62
C ARG A 949 32.61 21.16 -44.14
N LEU A 950 33.01 22.35 -44.57
CA LEU A 950 32.09 23.34 -45.15
C LEU A 950 31.44 22.81 -46.44
N LEU A 951 30.10 22.78 -46.45
CA LEU A 951 29.25 22.38 -47.57
C LEU A 951 28.77 23.56 -48.40
N GLY A 952 28.90 24.80 -47.89
CA GLY A 952 28.50 26.03 -48.55
C GLY A 952 27.62 26.92 -47.67
N THR A 953 27.03 27.93 -48.27
CA THR A 953 26.20 28.94 -47.57
C THR A 953 24.80 28.95 -48.16
N TYR A 954 23.76 29.01 -47.33
CA TYR A 954 22.38 29.20 -47.77
C TYR A 954 21.87 30.57 -47.34
N ARG A 955 21.38 31.37 -48.30
CA ARG A 955 20.88 32.72 -48.03
C ARG A 955 19.77 33.12 -48.98
N LEU A 956 19.01 34.14 -48.60
CA LEU A 956 18.00 34.74 -49.46
C LEU A 956 18.66 35.67 -50.49
N LEU A 957 18.47 35.38 -51.78
CA LEU A 957 18.90 36.23 -52.88
C LEU A 957 17.70 36.90 -53.54
N THR A 958 17.87 38.18 -53.91
CA THR A 958 16.83 38.97 -54.58
C THR A 958 16.80 38.67 -56.07
N GLY A 959 15.67 38.14 -56.56
CA GLY A 959 15.41 37.88 -57.96
C GLY A 959 15.12 39.15 -58.78
N LEU A 960 15.02 38.99 -60.11
CA LEU A 960 14.81 40.10 -61.06
C LEU A 960 13.49 40.86 -60.84
N HIS A 961 12.51 40.25 -60.17
CA HIS A 961 11.22 40.85 -59.85
C HIS A 961 11.11 41.31 -58.38
N GLY A 962 12.21 41.29 -57.63
CA GLY A 962 12.27 41.75 -56.23
C GLY A 962 11.90 40.70 -55.20
N GLU A 963 11.49 39.49 -55.60
CA GLU A 963 11.28 38.39 -54.65
C GLU A 963 12.59 37.89 -54.05
N ARG A 964 12.63 37.65 -52.74
CA ARG A 964 13.77 37.04 -52.06
C ARG A 964 13.52 35.55 -51.91
N THR A 965 14.38 34.74 -52.51
CA THR A 965 14.26 33.28 -52.47
C THR A 965 15.56 32.67 -51.96
N GLY A 966 15.44 31.61 -51.17
CA GLY A 966 16.58 30.90 -50.62
C GLY A 966 17.38 30.20 -51.70
N GLN A 967 18.69 30.46 -51.75
CA GLN A 967 19.63 29.82 -52.66
C GLN A 967 20.85 29.33 -51.89
N TRP A 968 21.35 28.18 -52.32
CA TRP A 968 22.62 27.64 -51.85
C TRP A 968 23.76 28.11 -52.75
N GLU A 969 24.85 28.56 -52.13
CA GLU A 969 26.09 28.95 -52.76
C GLU A 969 27.19 27.95 -52.41
N PRO A 970 27.95 27.45 -53.41
CA PRO A 970 29.01 26.48 -53.19
C PRO A 970 30.15 27.05 -52.33
N PRO A 971 30.92 26.20 -51.62
CA PRO A 971 32.07 26.65 -50.84
C PRO A 971 33.15 27.28 -51.74
N PRO A 972 33.90 28.26 -51.25
CA PRO A 972 34.85 29.04 -52.04
C PRO A 972 36.05 28.24 -52.57
N ASP A 973 36.32 27.06 -52.01
CA ASP A 973 37.38 26.16 -52.45
C ASP A 973 37.05 25.38 -53.74
N GLY A 974 35.80 25.49 -54.23
CA GLY A 974 35.33 24.84 -55.45
C GLY A 974 35.23 23.32 -55.34
N THR A 975 35.34 22.75 -54.14
CA THR A 975 35.33 21.29 -53.94
C THR A 975 33.95 20.67 -54.07
N LEU A 976 32.89 21.48 -53.96
CA LEU A 976 31.51 21.11 -54.20
C LEU A 976 30.88 22.13 -55.15
N THR A 977 30.19 21.67 -56.18
CA THR A 977 29.56 22.52 -57.21
C THR A 977 28.08 22.25 -57.40
N THR A 978 27.54 21.15 -56.85
CA THR A 978 26.13 20.81 -56.96
C THR A 978 25.53 20.37 -55.62
N LEU A 979 24.22 20.58 -55.47
CA LEU A 979 23.47 20.09 -54.30
C LEU A 979 23.41 18.56 -54.24
N ASP A 980 23.66 17.83 -55.34
CA ASP A 980 23.73 16.36 -55.32
C ASP A 980 25.01 15.87 -54.65
N GLN A 981 26.12 16.60 -54.82
CA GLN A 981 27.35 16.32 -54.09
C GLN A 981 27.19 16.62 -52.59
N VAL A 982 26.43 17.67 -52.24
CA VAL A 982 26.05 17.94 -50.85
C VAL A 982 25.18 16.80 -50.29
N ALA A 983 24.19 16.31 -51.06
CA ALA A 983 23.33 15.21 -50.63
C ALA A 983 24.09 13.89 -50.39
N ALA A 984 25.18 13.66 -51.12
CA ALA A 984 26.04 12.49 -50.92
C ALA A 984 26.86 12.56 -49.59
N LEU A 985 27.15 13.76 -49.10
CA LEU A 985 27.94 13.97 -47.87
C LEU A 985 27.05 14.20 -46.64
N ALA A 986 25.95 14.93 -46.80
CA ALA A 986 25.02 15.32 -45.74
C ALA A 986 23.58 15.34 -46.29
N PRO A 987 22.92 14.17 -46.41
CA PRO A 987 21.60 14.06 -47.02
C PRO A 987 20.52 14.87 -46.28
N LEU A 988 20.61 14.97 -44.95
CA LEU A 988 19.68 15.77 -44.13
C LEU A 988 19.83 17.27 -44.38
N VAL A 989 21.06 17.78 -44.44
CA VAL A 989 21.34 19.20 -44.76
C VAL A 989 20.87 19.53 -46.18
N ALA A 990 21.14 18.64 -47.14
CA ALA A 990 20.65 18.80 -48.51
C ALA A 990 19.11 18.80 -48.58
N GLY A 991 18.44 17.94 -47.82
CA GLY A 991 16.98 17.90 -47.71
C GLY A 991 16.40 19.19 -47.15
N LEU A 992 17.02 19.73 -46.09
CA LEU A 992 16.62 21.00 -45.47
C LEU A 992 16.68 22.15 -46.48
N ILE A 993 17.80 22.34 -47.17
CA ILE A 993 17.98 23.46 -48.11
C ILE A 993 17.27 23.27 -49.45
N ARG A 994 16.84 22.06 -49.77
CA ARG A 994 15.91 21.78 -50.90
C ARG A 994 14.45 22.02 -50.53
N SER A 995 14.14 22.22 -49.25
CA SER A 995 12.76 22.40 -48.78
C SER A 995 12.17 23.72 -49.31
N PRO A 996 11.05 23.68 -50.05
CA PRO A 996 10.35 24.90 -50.48
C PRO A 996 9.88 25.75 -49.30
N ARG A 997 9.69 25.14 -48.12
CA ARG A 997 9.30 25.86 -46.91
C ARG A 997 10.42 26.77 -46.42
N LEU A 998 11.68 26.35 -46.50
CA LEU A 998 12.82 27.18 -46.09
C LEU A 998 13.19 28.25 -47.12
N ALA A 999 12.74 28.10 -48.37
CA ALA A 999 13.07 29.02 -49.47
C ALA A 999 12.34 30.37 -49.40
N SER A 1000 11.27 30.50 -48.60
CA SER A 1000 10.54 31.76 -48.45
C SER A 1000 11.17 32.65 -47.36
N GLU A 1001 11.14 33.96 -47.58
CA GLU A 1001 11.69 34.94 -46.63
C GLU A 1001 11.10 34.80 -45.23
N ALA A 1002 9.77 34.74 -45.11
CA ALA A 1002 9.09 34.62 -43.82
C ALA A 1002 9.50 33.37 -43.02
N ASN A 1003 9.61 32.22 -43.68
CA ASN A 1003 9.97 30.97 -43.01
C ASN A 1003 11.47 30.87 -42.72
N PHE A 1004 12.32 31.44 -43.59
CA PHE A 1004 13.76 31.49 -43.34
C PHE A 1004 14.07 32.37 -42.12
N THR A 1005 13.43 33.55 -42.01
CA THR A 1005 13.53 34.39 -40.82
C THR A 1005 12.99 33.67 -39.59
N ALA A 1006 11.80 33.07 -39.66
CA ALA A 1006 11.24 32.31 -38.53
C ALA A 1006 12.13 31.12 -38.12
N PHE A 1007 12.85 30.50 -39.05
CA PHE A 1007 13.80 29.43 -38.77
C PHE A 1007 15.06 29.94 -38.06
N LEU A 1008 15.59 31.10 -38.45
CA LEU A 1008 16.69 31.76 -37.72
C LEU A 1008 16.25 32.16 -36.31
N ASP A 1009 15.07 32.77 -36.17
CA ASP A 1009 14.50 33.14 -34.86
C ASP A 1009 14.32 31.90 -33.96
N ALA A 1010 13.92 30.77 -34.55
CA ALA A 1010 13.79 29.51 -33.81
C ALA A 1010 15.15 28.95 -33.36
N ILE A 1011 16.21 29.06 -34.18
CA ILE A 1011 17.57 28.69 -33.76
C ILE A 1011 17.97 29.56 -32.56
N ASP A 1012 17.79 30.87 -32.65
CA ASP A 1012 18.18 31.82 -31.60
C ASP A 1012 17.41 31.63 -30.30
N ALA A 1013 16.15 31.20 -30.35
CA ALA A 1013 15.36 30.90 -29.17
C ALA A 1013 15.76 29.58 -28.46
N THR A 1014 16.54 28.74 -29.13
CA THR A 1014 16.97 27.42 -28.62
C THR A 1014 18.45 27.35 -28.20
N LEU A 1015 19.22 28.40 -28.50
CA LEU A 1015 20.60 28.62 -28.07
C LEU A 1015 20.64 29.55 -26.85
#